data_AF-A0A7X7KVY5-F1
#
_entry.id   AF-A0A7X7KVY5-F1
#
_cell.length_a   1.000
_cell.length_b   1.000
_cell.length_c   1.000
_cell.angle_alpha   90.00
_cell.angle_beta   90.00
_cell.angle_gamma   90.00
#
_symmetry.space_group_name_H-M   'P 1'
#
loop_
_entity.id
_entity.type
_entity.pdbx_description
1 polymer ?
#
loop_
_entity_poly.entity_id
_entity_poly.type
_entity_poly.pdbx_seq_one_letter_code
_entity_poly.pdbx_strand_id
1 'polypeptide(L)'
;RAAEQKARPVPVVERLLAQGVLPIAEEVRLRENLQRTLRALGRRDAELDQARVIMAATNAPAASRVTACVSLAQPLVDREDYAAAEEHLRQAFAFAGLDPAAVAQIVEAIGRLYLLREQVEQAGAIYREAYRFFATPEMTNRVVRLTAAALAEDLRFEDAARLWLDCGGRLEAAEVLDAPASPFAERARELRLQVLEDASAPLETRATAYLAFLTHDPRDVPVAEKHHELFIRANTNRAISTFVNRITWNGRGTAYFGNFEGTLRYLGWLKPLVKPNLNYRTTVCAINAYAGLGRLDEAAALAREALDYAGFKPQETYQIRLTSAALEARAAADSAACAAALARAEMAAGKALGLSPAERADALAGVGATVMQGNLEAVARAVAALREGLYAPQPKKRYKVSYSARPITGIDTWDGAVPSVERQLMDRGYGGNMEFLVTDVATGNRGEGIGTDSAAAQRKPAEIAFVCDVNGLHIRIDAYDEQAAAVKAKLLGAGSYEGYIAPGENQPYICFLIDAQSGKFSFYNTTYDNQFHRRLNEEEISLWRGEHRFREDGYTTYLFLSWEVYAEKIPEAGAIWDFENVHWSRSGSFSWNGLKSIHGRSSWGELEFDIPAAGRTAIHRQLIFSALARYKSEKRTSHHHEGVLDHWLDPVVGDPAFYEDRLRPLVERLDALVPLVKADMSDADVARVRHEALFGWNNLRHIVAEERRKYLAAQLMQADR
;
A
#
# COMPACT_ATOMS: atom_id res chain seq x y z
N ARG A 1 -20.36 22.04 1.37
CA ARG A 1 -19.78 22.92 2.41
C ARG A 1 -18.78 23.97 1.90
N ALA A 2 -17.59 23.62 1.36
CA ALA A 2 -16.63 24.63 0.89
C ALA A 2 -17.12 25.44 -0.35
N ALA A 3 -17.79 24.77 -1.29
CA ALA A 3 -18.42 25.43 -2.45
C ALA A 3 -19.57 26.38 -2.03
N GLU A 4 -20.39 25.97 -1.06
CA GLU A 4 -21.48 26.80 -0.52
C GLU A 4 -20.95 28.03 0.24
N GLN A 5 -19.84 27.91 0.99
CA GLN A 5 -19.19 29.05 1.62
C GLN A 5 -18.61 30.03 0.59
N LYS A 6 -18.03 29.53 -0.52
CA LYS A 6 -17.53 30.36 -1.63
C LYS A 6 -18.64 31.06 -2.42
N ALA A 7 -19.84 30.48 -2.49
CA ALA A 7 -20.98 31.03 -3.25
C ALA A 7 -21.80 32.11 -2.51
N ARG A 8 -21.72 32.17 -1.17
CA ARG A 8 -22.48 33.14 -0.33
C ARG A 8 -22.39 34.61 -0.74
N PRO A 9 -21.25 35.15 -1.22
CA PRO A 9 -21.14 36.56 -1.61
C PRO A 9 -21.87 36.93 -2.91
N VAL A 10 -22.11 35.97 -3.81
CA VAL A 10 -22.60 36.23 -5.18
C VAL A 10 -23.95 36.98 -5.19
N PRO A 11 -25.01 36.53 -4.48
CA PRO A 11 -26.31 37.21 -4.51
C PRO A 11 -26.33 38.57 -3.79
N VAL A 12 -25.32 38.86 -2.96
CA VAL A 12 -25.19 40.15 -2.28
C VAL A 12 -24.54 41.16 -3.23
N VAL A 13 -23.48 40.76 -3.91
CA VAL A 13 -22.78 41.61 -4.88
C VAL A 13 -23.66 41.89 -6.10
N GLU A 14 -24.38 40.90 -6.63
CA GLU A 14 -25.34 41.09 -7.73
C GLU A 14 -26.46 42.08 -7.37
N ARG A 15 -26.98 42.04 -6.13
CA ARG A 15 -27.98 43.00 -5.64
C ARG A 15 -27.44 44.42 -5.52
N LEU A 16 -26.21 44.59 -5.04
CA LEU A 16 -25.57 45.90 -4.93
C LEU A 16 -25.29 46.51 -6.32
N LEU A 17 -24.84 45.70 -7.28
CA LEU A 17 -24.64 46.13 -8.67
C LEU A 17 -25.96 46.49 -9.36
N ALA A 18 -27.06 45.80 -9.04
CA ALA A 18 -28.39 46.09 -9.59
C ALA A 18 -29.01 47.41 -9.09
N GLN A 19 -28.52 47.97 -7.97
CA GLN A 19 -29.02 49.25 -7.44
C GLN A 19 -28.55 50.46 -8.26
N GLY A 20 -27.43 50.36 -9.00
CA GLY A 20 -27.01 51.38 -9.96
C GLY A 20 -26.56 52.73 -9.40
N VAL A 21 -26.35 52.86 -8.08
CA VAL A 21 -25.97 54.12 -7.40
C VAL A 21 -24.51 54.12 -6.90
N LEU A 22 -23.68 53.19 -7.36
CA LEU A 22 -22.31 53.05 -6.87
C LEU A 22 -21.35 53.98 -7.62
N PRO A 23 -20.36 54.58 -6.93
CA PRO A 23 -19.21 55.17 -7.61
C PRO A 23 -18.54 54.13 -8.50
N ILE A 24 -18.14 54.52 -9.72
CA ILE A 24 -17.54 53.64 -10.74
C ILE A 24 -16.40 52.77 -10.16
N ALA A 25 -15.53 53.34 -9.32
CA ALA A 25 -14.41 52.60 -8.73
C ALA A 25 -14.88 51.46 -7.80
N GLU A 26 -15.97 51.67 -7.07
CA GLU A 26 -16.57 50.67 -6.19
C GLU A 26 -17.34 49.62 -6.99
N GLU A 27 -18.03 50.04 -8.05
CA GLU A 27 -18.68 49.14 -9.00
C GLU A 27 -17.68 48.18 -9.66
N VAL A 28 -16.56 48.69 -10.18
CA VAL A 28 -15.50 47.88 -10.79
C VAL A 28 -14.92 46.88 -9.79
N ARG A 29 -14.60 47.31 -8.56
CA ARG A 29 -14.06 46.44 -7.51
C ARG A 29 -15.04 45.30 -7.14
N LEU A 30 -16.34 45.60 -7.09
CA LEU A 30 -17.36 44.59 -6.85
C LEU A 30 -17.48 43.59 -8.00
N ARG A 31 -17.42 44.07 -9.25
CA ARG A 31 -17.42 43.21 -10.45
C ARG A 31 -16.20 42.30 -10.53
N GLU A 32 -15.01 42.77 -10.18
CA GLU A 32 -13.80 41.93 -10.11
C GLU A 32 -13.90 40.81 -9.07
N ASN A 33 -14.41 41.13 -7.88
CA ASN A 33 -14.63 40.14 -6.83
C ASN A 33 -15.68 39.11 -7.27
N LEU A 34 -16.75 39.57 -7.93
CA LEU A 34 -17.77 38.70 -8.50
C LEU A 34 -17.20 37.80 -9.59
N GLN A 35 -16.45 38.35 -10.54
CA GLN A 35 -15.76 37.61 -11.60
C GLN A 35 -14.86 36.51 -11.03
N ARG A 36 -14.00 36.83 -10.06
CA ARG A 36 -13.10 35.87 -9.40
C ARG A 36 -13.88 34.75 -8.69
N THR A 37 -14.98 35.10 -8.04
CA THR A 37 -15.84 34.14 -7.33
C THR A 37 -16.57 33.22 -8.31
N LEU A 38 -17.10 33.76 -9.42
CA LEU A 38 -17.76 32.98 -10.48
C LEU A 38 -16.80 32.01 -11.16
N ARG A 39 -15.55 32.44 -11.44
CA ARG A 39 -14.48 31.55 -11.93
C ARG A 39 -14.23 30.38 -10.97
N ALA A 40 -14.10 30.67 -9.67
CA ALA A 40 -13.87 29.64 -8.66
C ALA A 40 -15.04 28.65 -8.49
N LEU A 41 -16.24 29.03 -8.96
CA LEU A 41 -17.45 28.20 -8.97
C LEU A 41 -17.69 27.50 -10.32
N GLY A 42 -16.82 27.70 -11.32
CA GLY A 42 -16.98 27.13 -12.67
C GLY A 42 -18.10 27.77 -13.50
N ARG A 43 -18.64 28.94 -13.10
CA ARG A 43 -19.72 29.64 -13.82
C ARG A 43 -19.15 30.54 -14.92
N ARG A 44 -18.60 29.92 -15.97
CA ARG A 44 -17.76 30.56 -16.98
C ARG A 44 -18.46 31.66 -17.79
N ASP A 45 -19.71 31.45 -18.23
CA ASP A 45 -20.42 32.47 -19.01
C ASP A 45 -20.67 33.75 -18.20
N ALA A 46 -21.13 33.59 -16.94
CA ALA A 46 -21.37 34.71 -16.04
C ALA A 46 -20.07 35.43 -15.63
N GLU A 47 -18.95 34.70 -15.51
CA GLU A 47 -17.63 35.30 -15.34
C GLU A 47 -17.26 36.19 -16.53
N LEU A 48 -17.40 35.66 -17.75
CA LEU A 48 -17.07 36.38 -18.99
C LEU A 48 -17.97 37.61 -19.18
N ASP A 49 -19.24 37.53 -18.78
CA ASP A 49 -20.14 38.69 -18.79
C ASP A 49 -19.62 39.83 -17.91
N GLN A 50 -19.13 39.52 -16.69
CA GLN A 50 -18.51 40.55 -15.84
C GLN A 50 -17.23 41.11 -16.47
N ALA A 51 -16.40 40.24 -17.07
CA ALA A 51 -15.19 40.68 -17.76
C ALA A 51 -15.49 41.65 -18.91
N ARG A 52 -16.55 41.41 -19.72
CA ARG A 52 -16.96 42.33 -20.80
C ARG A 52 -17.37 43.69 -20.26
N VAL A 53 -18.09 43.74 -19.14
CA VAL A 53 -18.51 44.99 -18.50
C VAL A 53 -17.29 45.78 -17.99
N ILE A 54 -16.35 45.11 -17.32
CA ILE A 54 -15.11 45.76 -16.83
C ILE A 54 -14.28 46.29 -18.00
N MET A 55 -14.15 45.50 -19.09
CA MET A 55 -13.37 45.87 -20.28
C MET A 55 -13.93 47.13 -20.98
N ALA A 56 -15.26 47.26 -21.04
CA ALA A 56 -15.97 48.38 -21.65
C ALA A 56 -15.94 49.67 -20.82
N ALA A 57 -15.70 49.59 -19.51
CA ALA A 57 -15.61 50.75 -18.63
C ALA A 57 -14.27 51.48 -18.82
N THR A 58 -14.23 52.51 -19.66
CA THR A 58 -12.99 53.24 -20.03
C THR A 58 -12.33 53.99 -18.86
N ASN A 59 -13.07 54.21 -17.79
CA ASN A 59 -12.65 54.84 -16.54
C ASN A 59 -12.26 53.82 -15.44
N ALA A 60 -12.34 52.52 -15.72
CA ALA A 60 -11.84 51.49 -14.81
C ALA A 60 -10.30 51.50 -14.74
N PRO A 61 -9.70 51.11 -13.60
CA PRO A 61 -8.25 50.98 -13.48
C PRO A 61 -7.66 50.05 -14.54
N ALA A 62 -6.47 50.38 -15.07
CA ALA A 62 -5.83 49.62 -16.12
C ALA A 62 -5.62 48.14 -15.74
N ALA A 63 -5.18 47.86 -14.50
CA ALA A 63 -4.99 46.49 -14.01
C ALA A 63 -6.28 45.64 -14.04
N SER A 64 -7.43 46.25 -13.72
CA SER A 64 -8.75 45.62 -13.79
C SER A 64 -9.11 45.25 -15.22
N ARG A 65 -8.87 46.18 -16.15
CA ARG A 65 -9.12 45.97 -17.58
C ARG A 65 -8.19 44.94 -18.20
N VAL A 66 -6.92 44.89 -17.78
CA VAL A 66 -5.97 43.83 -18.19
C VAL A 66 -6.45 42.46 -17.72
N THR A 67 -6.86 42.33 -16.46
CA THR A 67 -7.38 41.06 -15.93
C THR A 67 -8.64 40.60 -16.66
N ALA A 68 -9.54 41.54 -16.99
CA ALA A 68 -10.71 41.26 -17.81
C ALA A 68 -10.32 40.79 -19.23
N CYS A 69 -9.39 41.49 -19.89
CA CYS A 69 -8.88 41.12 -21.22
C CYS A 69 -8.26 39.71 -21.23
N VAL A 70 -7.43 39.35 -20.24
CA VAL A 70 -6.87 37.99 -20.10
C VAL A 70 -7.97 36.94 -19.96
N SER A 71 -9.03 37.26 -19.21
CA SER A 71 -10.16 36.35 -19.02
C SER A 71 -10.96 36.14 -20.31
N LEU A 72 -11.12 37.20 -21.11
CA LEU A 72 -11.82 37.17 -22.39
C LEU A 72 -11.02 36.48 -23.51
N ALA A 73 -9.69 36.40 -23.38
CA ALA A 73 -8.86 35.62 -24.29
C ALA A 73 -9.02 34.10 -24.08
N GLN A 74 -9.38 33.66 -22.87
CA GLN A 74 -9.38 32.24 -22.52
C GLN A 74 -10.30 31.36 -23.41
N PRO A 75 -11.53 31.76 -23.79
CA PRO A 75 -12.35 30.98 -24.73
C PRO A 75 -11.71 30.79 -26.11
N LEU A 76 -10.83 31.68 -26.54
CA LEU A 76 -10.06 31.54 -27.78
C LEU A 76 -8.95 30.51 -27.60
N VAL A 77 -8.26 30.54 -26.44
CA VAL A 77 -7.27 29.53 -26.04
C VAL A 77 -7.90 28.14 -25.97
N ASP A 78 -9.09 28.00 -25.39
CA ASP A 78 -9.78 26.70 -25.26
C ASP A 78 -10.18 26.10 -26.63
N ARG A 79 -10.28 26.94 -27.67
CA ARG A 79 -10.57 26.55 -29.05
C ARG A 79 -9.29 26.44 -29.90
N GLU A 80 -8.13 26.58 -29.28
CA GLU A 80 -6.81 26.57 -29.93
C GLU A 80 -6.61 27.69 -30.97
N ASP A 81 -7.44 28.75 -30.92
CA ASP A 81 -7.28 29.95 -31.76
C ASP A 81 -6.30 30.92 -31.11
N TYR A 82 -5.04 30.51 -31.05
CA TYR A 82 -3.98 31.25 -30.38
C TYR A 82 -3.65 32.59 -31.05
N ALA A 83 -3.88 32.70 -32.37
CA ALA A 83 -3.65 33.94 -33.11
C ALA A 83 -4.66 35.02 -32.71
N ALA A 84 -5.96 34.67 -32.67
CA ALA A 84 -6.98 35.59 -32.19
C ALA A 84 -6.81 35.92 -30.69
N ALA A 85 -6.40 34.94 -29.89
CA ALA A 85 -6.11 35.16 -28.47
C ALA A 85 -4.95 36.16 -28.27
N GLU A 86 -3.87 36.03 -29.05
CA GLU A 86 -2.74 36.96 -29.01
C GLU A 86 -3.17 38.37 -29.44
N GLU A 87 -3.88 38.48 -30.57
CA GLU A 87 -4.38 39.77 -31.07
C GLU A 87 -5.25 40.47 -30.01
N HIS A 88 -6.13 39.71 -29.35
CA HIS A 88 -6.96 40.21 -28.26
C HIS A 88 -6.13 40.72 -27.08
N LEU A 89 -5.15 39.94 -26.61
CA LEU A 89 -4.28 40.32 -25.48
C LEU A 89 -3.43 41.55 -25.78
N ARG A 90 -2.95 41.72 -27.02
CA ARG A 90 -2.12 42.87 -27.42
C ARG A 90 -2.88 44.19 -27.34
N GLN A 91 -4.20 44.20 -27.43
CA GLN A 91 -5.02 45.41 -27.26
C GLN A 91 -4.81 46.05 -25.88
N ALA A 92 -4.47 45.25 -24.86
CA ALA A 92 -4.25 45.74 -23.51
C ALA A 92 -3.05 46.68 -23.36
N PHE A 93 -2.06 46.62 -24.26
CA PHE A 93 -0.92 47.55 -24.26
C PHE A 93 -1.33 49.01 -24.56
N ALA A 94 -2.50 49.23 -25.16
CA ALA A 94 -3.02 50.56 -25.46
C ALA A 94 -3.77 51.21 -24.27
N PHE A 95 -3.92 50.52 -23.14
CA PHE A 95 -4.61 51.08 -21.98
C PHE A 95 -3.81 52.21 -21.33
N ALA A 96 -4.49 53.32 -21.04
CA ALA A 96 -3.89 54.43 -20.29
C ALA A 96 -3.67 54.03 -18.82
N GLY A 97 -2.53 54.40 -18.25
CA GLY A 97 -2.22 54.17 -16.83
C GLY A 97 -1.77 52.75 -16.49
N LEU A 98 -1.17 52.02 -17.43
CA LEU A 98 -0.51 50.74 -17.14
C LEU A 98 0.62 50.91 -16.12
N ASP A 99 0.68 50.00 -15.16
CA ASP A 99 1.77 49.87 -14.19
C ASP A 99 2.64 48.63 -14.52
N PRO A 100 3.78 48.43 -13.84
CA PRO A 100 4.65 47.28 -14.10
C PRO A 100 3.95 45.93 -13.95
N ALA A 101 3.02 45.78 -13.00
CA ALA A 101 2.31 44.53 -12.76
C ALA A 101 1.34 44.21 -13.90
N ALA A 102 0.62 45.23 -14.40
CA ALA A 102 -0.29 45.11 -15.53
C ALA A 102 0.46 44.73 -16.82
N VAL A 103 1.61 45.36 -17.10
CA VAL A 103 2.45 45.00 -18.26
C VAL A 103 2.97 43.57 -18.12
N ALA A 104 3.45 43.18 -16.94
CA ALA A 104 3.91 41.82 -16.68
C ALA A 104 2.81 40.78 -16.93
N GLN A 105 1.58 41.06 -16.49
CA GLN A 105 0.43 40.18 -16.70
C GLN A 105 0.10 40.00 -18.20
N ILE A 106 0.20 41.07 -19.00
CA ILE A 106 -0.03 41.00 -20.46
C ILE A 106 1.04 40.11 -21.12
N VAL A 107 2.33 40.38 -20.88
CA VAL A 107 3.40 39.60 -21.52
C VAL A 107 3.42 38.15 -21.05
N GLU A 108 3.07 37.86 -19.79
CA GLU A 108 2.93 36.50 -19.26
C GLU A 108 1.79 35.74 -19.95
N ALA A 109 0.64 36.38 -20.13
CA ALA A 109 -0.49 35.79 -20.83
C ALA A 109 -0.16 35.46 -22.30
N ILE A 110 0.48 36.39 -23.02
CA ILE A 110 0.90 36.16 -24.41
C ILE A 110 2.01 35.09 -24.47
N GLY A 111 3.01 35.17 -23.60
CA GLY A 111 4.09 34.18 -23.55
C GLY A 111 3.58 32.77 -23.32
N ARG A 112 2.55 32.60 -22.48
CA ARG A 112 1.90 31.30 -22.30
C ARG A 112 1.25 30.75 -23.57
N LEU A 113 0.74 31.61 -24.46
CA LEU A 113 0.24 31.18 -25.78
C LEU A 113 1.37 30.60 -26.64
N TYR A 114 2.56 31.19 -26.58
CA TYR A 114 3.73 30.65 -27.27
C TYR A 114 4.20 29.34 -26.65
N LEU A 115 4.19 29.21 -25.32
CA LEU A 115 4.56 27.95 -24.65
C LEU A 115 3.60 26.80 -24.97
N LEU A 116 2.29 27.07 -25.06
CA LEU A 116 1.30 26.09 -25.54
C LEU A 116 1.56 25.59 -26.97
N ARG A 117 2.37 26.34 -27.74
CA ARG A 117 2.79 26.03 -29.10
C ARG A 117 4.25 25.60 -29.19
N GLU A 118 4.91 25.34 -28.07
CA GLU A 118 6.33 24.97 -27.97
C GLU A 118 7.28 26.03 -28.58
N GLN A 119 6.89 27.31 -28.52
CA GLN A 119 7.60 28.46 -29.09
C GLN A 119 8.36 29.26 -28.03
N VAL A 120 9.37 28.63 -27.41
CA VAL A 120 10.09 29.16 -26.23
C VAL A 120 10.85 30.46 -26.54
N GLU A 121 11.46 30.56 -27.72
CA GLU A 121 12.19 31.77 -28.13
C GLU A 121 11.24 32.96 -28.32
N GLN A 122 10.04 32.73 -28.84
CA GLN A 122 8.99 33.74 -28.98
C GLN A 122 8.43 34.15 -27.62
N ALA A 123 8.28 33.21 -26.68
CA ALA A 123 7.94 33.51 -25.29
C ALA A 123 9.00 34.43 -24.64
N GLY A 124 10.28 34.11 -24.80
CA GLY A 124 11.38 34.97 -24.33
C GLY A 124 11.42 36.34 -25.01
N ALA A 125 11.06 36.43 -26.29
CA ALA A 125 10.97 37.70 -27.01
C ALA A 125 9.84 38.59 -26.46
N ILE A 126 8.64 38.05 -26.24
CA ILE A 126 7.51 38.83 -25.69
C ILE A 126 7.75 39.27 -24.25
N TYR A 127 8.41 38.45 -23.42
CA TYR A 127 8.76 38.88 -22.06
C TYR A 127 9.69 40.10 -22.07
N ARG A 128 10.65 40.16 -23.00
CA ARG A 128 11.55 41.31 -23.17
C ARG A 128 10.84 42.56 -23.70
N GLU A 129 9.67 42.45 -24.33
CA GLU A 129 8.89 43.63 -24.71
C GLU A 129 8.45 44.47 -23.50
N ALA A 130 8.37 43.87 -22.29
CA ALA A 130 8.05 44.61 -21.07
C ALA A 130 9.02 45.76 -20.78
N TYR A 131 10.29 45.65 -21.22
CA TYR A 131 11.29 46.71 -21.07
C TYR A 131 10.99 47.97 -21.89
N ARG A 132 10.14 47.89 -22.92
CA ARG A 132 9.67 49.08 -23.65
C ARG A 132 8.81 49.98 -22.77
N PHE A 133 8.19 49.42 -21.74
CA PHE A 133 7.33 50.13 -20.80
C PHE A 133 8.06 50.45 -19.51
N PHE A 134 8.78 49.48 -18.95
CA PHE A 134 9.46 49.61 -17.66
C PHE A 134 10.84 48.96 -17.67
N ALA A 135 11.90 49.75 -17.59
CA ALA A 135 13.27 49.30 -17.42
C ALA A 135 13.71 49.39 -15.95
N THR A 136 12.98 48.71 -15.06
CA THR A 136 13.25 48.71 -13.60
C THR A 136 13.91 47.39 -13.16
N PRO A 137 14.61 47.38 -12.00
CA PRO A 137 15.11 46.13 -11.41
C PRO A 137 14.02 45.09 -11.15
N GLU A 138 12.84 45.55 -10.71
CA GLU A 138 11.67 44.69 -10.49
C GLU A 138 11.20 44.02 -11.79
N MET A 139 11.06 44.80 -12.87
CA MET A 139 10.70 44.25 -14.18
C MET A 139 11.79 43.29 -14.69
N THR A 140 13.06 43.62 -14.46
CA THR A 140 14.18 42.75 -14.84
C THR A 140 14.10 41.39 -14.14
N ASN A 141 13.86 41.36 -12.83
CA ASN A 141 13.67 40.10 -12.10
C ASN A 141 12.47 39.30 -12.63
N ARG A 142 11.37 39.99 -12.98
CA ARG A 142 10.19 39.34 -13.55
C ARG A 142 10.46 38.70 -14.90
N VAL A 143 11.12 39.42 -15.82
CA VAL A 143 11.49 38.91 -17.15
C VAL A 143 12.44 37.72 -17.04
N VAL A 144 13.47 37.80 -16.18
CA VAL A 144 14.38 36.66 -15.92
C VAL A 144 13.60 35.44 -15.42
N ARG A 145 12.71 35.62 -14.45
CA ARG A 145 11.88 34.54 -13.91
C ARG A 145 11.01 33.86 -14.96
N LEU A 146 10.29 34.65 -15.76
CA LEU A 146 9.41 34.13 -16.81
C LEU A 146 10.22 33.41 -17.90
N THR A 147 11.36 33.97 -18.31
CA THR A 147 12.23 33.37 -19.33
C THR A 147 12.88 32.08 -18.82
N ALA A 148 13.36 32.06 -17.58
CA ALA A 148 13.94 30.85 -16.98
C ALA A 148 12.90 29.74 -16.81
N ALA A 149 11.66 30.07 -16.43
CA ALA A 149 10.56 29.10 -16.37
C ALA A 149 10.23 28.50 -17.75
N ALA A 150 10.12 29.35 -18.78
CA ALA A 150 9.90 28.92 -20.16
C ALA A 150 10.99 27.95 -20.66
N LEU A 151 12.26 28.27 -20.37
CA LEU A 151 13.39 27.40 -20.71
C LEU A 151 13.36 26.08 -19.93
N ALA A 152 12.96 26.10 -18.65
CA ALA A 152 12.84 24.88 -17.85
C ALA A 152 11.70 23.96 -18.32
N GLU A 153 10.57 24.51 -18.79
CA GLU A 153 9.48 23.75 -19.42
C GLU A 153 9.95 23.04 -20.70
N ASP A 154 10.90 23.64 -21.42
CA ASP A 154 11.57 23.07 -22.60
C ASP A 154 12.80 22.20 -22.26
N LEU A 155 12.96 21.83 -20.99
CA LEU A 155 14.08 21.02 -20.47
C LEU A 155 15.48 21.64 -20.67
N ARG A 156 15.57 22.95 -20.95
CA ARG A 156 16.82 23.72 -21.11
C ARG A 156 17.31 24.30 -19.78
N PHE A 157 17.53 23.42 -18.81
CA PHE A 157 17.82 23.80 -17.42
C PHE A 157 19.11 24.60 -17.24
N GLU A 158 20.18 24.31 -17.98
CA GLU A 158 21.45 25.06 -17.88
C GLU A 158 21.32 26.49 -18.41
N ASP A 159 20.58 26.69 -19.51
CA ASP A 159 20.32 28.03 -20.05
C ASP A 159 19.48 28.86 -19.06
N ALA A 160 18.47 28.24 -18.47
CA ALA A 160 17.63 28.86 -17.44
C ALA A 160 18.44 29.20 -16.18
N ALA A 161 19.33 28.31 -15.74
CA ALA A 161 20.21 28.56 -14.60
C ALA A 161 21.23 29.68 -14.89
N ARG A 162 21.77 29.75 -16.10
CA ARG A 162 22.70 30.82 -16.51
C ARG A 162 22.04 32.20 -16.41
N LEU A 163 20.78 32.34 -16.82
CA LEU A 163 20.05 33.61 -16.67
C LEU A 163 20.00 34.11 -15.22
N TRP A 164 19.78 33.19 -14.27
CA TRP A 164 19.79 33.51 -12.86
C TRP A 164 21.20 33.83 -12.34
N LEU A 165 22.21 33.07 -12.76
CA LEU A 165 23.60 33.32 -12.38
C LEU A 165 24.10 34.69 -12.87
N ASP A 166 23.74 35.10 -14.08
CA ASP A 166 24.12 36.37 -14.69
C ASP A 166 23.57 37.57 -13.90
N CYS A 167 22.45 37.42 -13.20
CA CYS A 167 21.88 38.43 -12.30
C CYS A 167 22.19 38.17 -10.81
N GLY A 168 23.12 37.25 -10.49
CA GLY A 168 23.54 36.93 -9.12
C GLY A 168 22.61 36.01 -8.32
N GLY A 169 21.55 35.47 -8.92
CA GLY A 169 20.56 34.57 -8.31
C GLY A 169 21.05 33.12 -8.22
N ARG A 170 22.04 32.85 -7.38
CA ARG A 170 22.59 31.47 -7.22
C ARG A 170 21.56 30.48 -6.67
N LEU A 171 20.65 30.91 -5.80
CA LEU A 171 19.64 30.04 -5.21
C LEU A 171 18.58 29.66 -6.25
N GLU A 172 18.09 30.63 -7.00
CA GLU A 172 17.12 30.45 -8.08
C GLU A 172 17.71 29.59 -9.21
N ALA A 173 18.99 29.78 -9.55
CA ALA A 173 19.70 28.90 -10.47
C ALA A 173 19.70 27.44 -9.97
N ALA A 174 19.94 27.22 -8.67
CA ALA A 174 19.91 25.89 -8.09
C ALA A 174 18.50 25.28 -8.08
N GLU A 175 17.45 26.07 -7.83
CA GLU A 175 16.05 25.59 -7.88
C GLU A 175 15.66 25.08 -9.27
N VAL A 176 16.10 25.76 -10.32
CA VAL A 176 15.86 25.32 -11.70
C VAL A 176 16.62 24.04 -12.03
N LEU A 177 17.89 23.93 -11.60
CA LEU A 177 18.71 22.74 -11.85
C LEU A 177 18.26 21.52 -11.04
N ASP A 178 17.47 21.70 -9.99
CA ASP A 178 16.90 20.64 -9.16
C ASP A 178 15.44 20.32 -9.52
N ALA A 179 14.93 20.89 -10.61
CA ALA A 179 13.57 20.64 -11.07
C ALA A 179 13.37 19.16 -11.45
N PRO A 180 12.14 18.62 -11.34
CA PRO A 180 11.81 17.30 -11.87
C PRO A 180 12.24 17.18 -13.34
N ALA A 181 12.87 16.05 -13.71
CA ALA A 181 13.49 15.78 -15.02
C ALA A 181 14.84 16.47 -15.32
N SER A 182 15.35 17.34 -14.45
CA SER A 182 16.71 17.87 -14.59
C SER A 182 17.78 16.83 -14.20
N PRO A 183 18.82 16.61 -15.03
CA PRO A 183 19.95 15.74 -14.68
C PRO A 183 21.02 16.43 -13.80
N PHE A 184 20.82 17.70 -13.42
CA PHE A 184 21.87 18.56 -12.84
C PHE A 184 21.83 18.69 -11.31
N ALA A 185 21.32 17.68 -10.61
CA ALA A 185 21.15 17.69 -9.15
C ALA A 185 22.47 17.98 -8.39
N GLU A 186 23.60 17.44 -8.83
CA GLU A 186 24.91 17.71 -8.19
C GLU A 186 25.32 19.19 -8.34
N ARG A 187 25.07 19.80 -9.50
CA ARG A 187 25.37 21.23 -9.70
C ARG A 187 24.44 22.12 -8.88
N ALA A 188 23.16 21.75 -8.76
CA ALA A 188 22.22 22.42 -7.88
C ALA A 188 22.70 22.36 -6.42
N ARG A 189 23.17 21.18 -5.98
CA ARG A 189 23.74 20.97 -4.64
C ARG A 189 24.95 21.88 -4.37
N GLU A 190 25.89 21.96 -5.31
CA GLU A 190 27.06 22.86 -5.22
C GLU A 190 26.66 24.33 -5.06
N LEU A 191 25.72 24.81 -5.88
CA LEU A 191 25.25 26.20 -5.81
C LEU A 191 24.58 26.51 -4.46
N ARG A 192 23.79 25.57 -3.92
CA ARG A 192 23.18 25.74 -2.59
C ARG A 192 24.21 25.75 -1.48
N LEU A 193 25.28 24.95 -1.58
CA LEU A 193 26.40 25.02 -0.63
C LEU A 193 27.07 26.39 -0.68
N GLN A 194 27.36 26.91 -1.89
CA GLN A 194 27.94 28.24 -2.04
C GLN A 194 27.06 29.32 -1.41
N VAL A 195 25.73 29.27 -1.62
CA VAL A 195 24.79 30.20 -0.98
C VAL A 195 24.80 30.03 0.53
N LEU A 196 24.75 28.80 1.05
CA LEU A 196 24.72 28.50 2.48
C LEU A 196 25.99 28.99 3.21
N GLU A 197 27.15 28.87 2.57
CA GLU A 197 28.46 29.22 3.12
C GLU A 197 28.85 30.69 2.93
N ASP A 198 28.18 31.42 2.02
CA ASP A 198 28.39 32.84 1.80
C ASP A 198 27.93 33.67 3.01
N ALA A 199 28.88 34.16 3.81
CA ALA A 199 28.59 34.96 4.99
C ALA A 199 27.97 36.34 4.67
N SER A 200 28.11 36.82 3.42
CA SER A 200 27.54 38.08 2.97
C SER A 200 26.09 37.94 2.49
N ALA A 201 25.64 36.71 2.19
CA ALA A 201 24.27 36.45 1.76
C ALA A 201 23.26 36.67 2.91
N PRO A 202 22.04 37.15 2.61
CA PRO A 202 20.99 37.35 3.61
C PRO A 202 20.69 36.04 4.38
N LEU A 203 20.47 36.16 5.68
CA LEU A 203 20.24 35.01 6.57
C LEU A 203 19.08 34.11 6.09
N GLU A 204 17.98 34.70 5.62
CA GLU A 204 16.82 33.96 5.08
C GLU A 204 17.12 33.22 3.76
N THR A 205 17.98 33.78 2.91
CA THR A 205 18.43 33.12 1.67
C THR A 205 19.27 31.88 1.99
N ARG A 206 20.20 32.03 2.94
CA ARG A 206 21.02 30.92 3.44
C ARG A 206 20.15 29.84 4.11
N ALA A 207 19.18 30.24 4.93
CA ALA A 207 18.22 29.34 5.55
C ALA A 207 17.34 28.60 4.54
N THR A 208 17.02 29.22 3.40
CA THR A 208 16.26 28.55 2.33
C THR A 208 17.13 27.53 1.58
N ALA A 209 18.40 27.86 1.30
CA ALA A 209 19.36 26.91 0.73
C ALA A 209 19.58 25.67 1.62
N TYR A 210 19.61 25.87 2.95
CA TYR A 210 19.77 24.81 3.94
C TYR A 210 18.74 23.68 3.82
N LEU A 211 17.49 23.98 3.45
CA LEU A 211 16.40 22.99 3.39
C LEU A 211 16.68 21.82 2.44
N ALA A 212 17.50 22.05 1.42
CA ALA A 212 17.89 21.04 0.44
C ALA A 212 18.85 19.98 1.01
N PHE A 213 19.47 20.22 2.18
CA PHE A 213 20.38 19.28 2.84
C PHE A 213 19.69 18.48 3.97
N LEU A 214 18.38 18.63 4.13
CA LEU A 214 17.59 17.82 5.08
C LEU A 214 17.10 16.53 4.43
N THR A 215 18.00 15.78 3.80
CA THR A 215 17.69 14.58 3.01
C THR A 215 18.14 13.30 3.73
N HIS A 216 17.99 12.17 3.05
CA HIS A 216 18.53 10.87 3.50
C HIS A 216 19.92 10.60 2.92
N ASP A 217 20.46 11.49 2.07
CA ASP A 217 21.80 11.33 1.49
C ASP A 217 22.86 11.49 2.60
N PRO A 218 23.74 10.49 2.80
CA PRO A 218 24.81 10.57 3.81
C PRO A 218 25.73 11.78 3.63
N ARG A 219 25.88 12.32 2.42
CA ARG A 219 26.71 13.50 2.11
C ARG A 219 26.11 14.80 2.66
N ASP A 220 24.81 14.84 2.87
CA ASP A 220 24.11 16.03 3.35
C ASP A 220 24.06 16.11 4.88
N VAL A 221 24.24 14.98 5.56
CA VAL A 221 24.23 14.92 7.03
C VAL A 221 25.25 15.87 7.68
N PRO A 222 26.54 15.90 7.28
CA PRO A 222 27.51 16.84 7.87
C PRO A 222 27.15 18.31 7.60
N VAL A 223 26.53 18.59 6.44
CA VAL A 223 26.09 19.95 6.08
C VAL A 223 24.93 20.37 6.98
N ALA A 224 23.94 19.49 7.17
CA ALA A 224 22.82 19.73 8.07
C ALA A 224 23.31 19.99 9.50
N GLU A 225 24.21 19.15 10.01
CA GLU A 225 24.81 19.29 11.34
C GLU A 225 25.62 20.58 11.49
N LYS A 226 26.40 20.98 10.49
CA LYS A 226 27.17 22.23 10.52
C LYS A 226 26.29 23.49 10.56
N HIS A 227 25.13 23.46 9.91
CA HIS A 227 24.34 24.67 9.62
C HIS A 227 22.97 24.76 10.31
N HIS A 228 22.54 23.77 11.08
CA HIS A 228 21.22 23.79 11.74
C HIS A 228 20.98 25.02 12.64
N GLU A 229 21.97 25.47 13.40
CA GLU A 229 21.87 26.67 14.26
C GLU A 229 21.62 27.95 13.45
N LEU A 230 22.20 28.04 12.25
CA LEU A 230 21.93 29.17 11.34
C LEU A 230 20.47 29.16 10.92
N PHE A 231 19.93 28.00 10.57
CA PHE A 231 18.53 27.85 10.18
C PHE A 231 17.56 28.19 11.32
N ILE A 232 17.87 27.75 12.55
CA ILE A 232 17.11 28.10 13.76
C ILE A 232 17.11 29.62 13.97
N ARG A 233 18.28 30.27 13.90
CA ARG A 233 18.42 31.72 14.08
C ARG A 233 17.70 32.54 13.03
N ALA A 234 17.60 32.05 11.80
CA ALA A 234 16.86 32.73 10.75
C ALA A 234 15.37 32.84 11.12
N ASN A 235 14.76 31.71 11.46
CA ASN A 235 13.35 31.66 11.86
C ASN A 235 13.05 30.41 12.72
N THR A 236 12.97 30.59 14.03
CA THR A 236 12.74 29.49 14.99
C THR A 236 11.45 28.72 14.71
N ASN A 237 10.35 29.40 14.34
CA ASN A 237 9.06 28.73 14.08
C ASN A 237 9.11 27.89 12.80
N ARG A 238 9.79 28.40 11.75
CA ARG A 238 10.08 27.63 10.53
C ARG A 238 10.97 26.42 10.85
N ALA A 239 11.94 26.56 11.73
CA ALA A 239 12.80 25.45 12.15
C ALA A 239 12.03 24.37 12.91
N ILE A 240 11.22 24.75 13.91
CA ILE A 240 10.36 23.83 14.68
C ILE A 240 9.46 23.03 13.74
N SER A 241 8.68 23.70 12.89
CA SER A 241 7.78 23.03 11.94
C SER A 241 8.52 22.11 10.98
N THR A 242 9.70 22.53 10.49
CA THR A 242 10.53 21.73 9.59
C THR A 242 11.04 20.47 10.27
N PHE A 243 11.60 20.55 11.48
CA PHE A 243 12.12 19.37 12.19
C PHE A 243 11.01 18.41 12.61
N VAL A 244 9.84 18.91 13.04
CA VAL A 244 8.66 18.08 13.29
C VAL A 244 8.25 17.32 12.02
N ASN A 245 8.22 17.99 10.88
CA ASN A 245 7.88 17.35 9.60
C ASN A 245 8.94 16.33 9.17
N ARG A 246 10.23 16.63 9.36
CA ARG A 246 11.32 15.68 9.05
C ARG A 246 11.29 14.43 9.94
N ILE A 247 10.75 14.52 11.16
CA ILE A 247 10.53 13.34 12.00
C ILE A 247 9.27 12.58 11.56
N THR A 248 8.15 13.28 11.39
CA THR A 248 6.81 12.66 11.42
C THR A 248 6.09 12.52 10.08
N TRP A 249 6.52 13.19 9.01
CA TRP A 249 5.75 13.24 7.76
C TRP A 249 5.72 11.87 7.04
N ASN A 250 4.52 11.35 6.77
CA ASN A 250 4.33 10.18 5.90
C ASN A 250 4.99 10.39 4.53
N GLY A 251 5.75 9.39 4.08
CA GLY A 251 6.41 9.38 2.77
C GLY A 251 7.66 10.25 2.63
N ARG A 252 8.05 11.03 3.66
CA ARG A 252 9.25 11.90 3.61
C ARG A 252 10.02 12.00 4.93
N GLY A 253 9.42 11.63 6.05
CA GLY A 253 9.99 11.72 7.38
C GLY A 253 10.89 10.52 7.71
N THR A 254 11.88 10.75 8.56
CA THR A 254 12.89 9.75 8.93
C THR A 254 12.29 8.55 9.66
N ALA A 255 11.27 8.76 10.50
CA ALA A 255 10.63 7.67 11.23
C ALA A 255 9.85 6.73 10.30
N TYR A 256 9.27 7.26 9.21
CA TYR A 256 8.54 6.47 8.22
C TYR A 256 9.45 5.48 7.49
N PHE A 257 10.68 5.89 7.17
CA PHE A 257 11.68 5.05 6.48
C PHE A 257 12.53 4.21 7.45
N GLY A 258 12.26 4.23 8.75
CA GLY A 258 13.09 3.52 9.75
C GLY A 258 14.48 4.14 9.95
N ASN A 259 14.73 5.37 9.50
CA ASN A 259 15.97 6.10 9.78
C ASN A 259 15.92 6.67 11.22
N PHE A 260 16.20 5.81 12.19
CA PHE A 260 16.14 6.15 13.61
C PHE A 260 17.24 7.14 14.03
N GLU A 261 18.44 7.04 13.47
CA GLU A 261 19.51 8.01 13.74
C GLU A 261 19.13 9.41 13.28
N GLY A 262 18.60 9.54 12.06
CA GLY A 262 18.10 10.82 11.54
C GLY A 262 16.95 11.37 12.38
N THR A 263 16.06 10.50 12.86
CA THR A 263 14.98 10.88 13.78
C THR A 263 15.52 11.49 15.07
N LEU A 264 16.50 10.85 15.70
CA LEU A 264 17.11 11.34 16.93
C LEU A 264 17.97 12.59 16.71
N ARG A 265 18.59 12.75 15.54
CA ARG A 265 19.29 13.99 15.16
C ARG A 265 18.34 15.18 15.14
N TYR A 266 17.23 15.08 14.40
CA TYR A 266 16.24 16.15 14.34
C TYR A 266 15.56 16.39 15.70
N LEU A 267 15.35 15.33 16.49
CA LEU A 267 14.86 15.46 17.86
C LEU A 267 15.84 16.26 18.73
N GLY A 268 17.14 16.02 18.61
CA GLY A 268 18.19 16.74 19.33
C GLY A 268 18.17 18.24 19.05
N TRP A 269 17.90 18.65 17.82
CA TRP A 269 17.75 20.06 17.45
C TRP A 269 16.39 20.66 17.84
N LEU A 270 15.33 19.85 17.81
CA LEU A 270 13.98 20.29 18.13
C LEU A 270 13.75 20.48 19.63
N LYS A 271 14.21 19.52 20.46
CA LYS A 271 13.89 19.46 21.90
C LYS A 271 14.27 20.74 22.67
N PRO A 272 15.40 21.42 22.41
CA PRO A 272 15.72 22.70 23.03
C PRO A 272 14.72 23.83 22.68
N LEU A 273 14.05 23.76 21.52
CA LEU A 273 13.20 24.83 20.99
C LEU A 273 11.74 24.75 21.48
N VAL A 274 11.30 23.58 21.94
CA VAL A 274 9.87 23.32 22.26
C VAL A 274 9.64 22.95 23.72
N LYS A 275 10.59 23.24 24.62
CA LYS A 275 10.43 22.98 26.05
C LYS A 275 9.18 23.71 26.60
N PRO A 276 8.30 23.03 27.36
CA PRO A 276 8.52 21.72 27.95
C PRO A 276 8.21 20.51 27.07
N ASN A 277 7.43 20.63 25.98
CA ASN A 277 6.79 19.44 25.40
C ASN A 277 6.78 19.35 23.87
N LEU A 278 7.07 18.13 23.41
CA LEU A 278 6.87 17.67 22.05
C LEU A 278 5.40 17.30 21.84
N ASN A 279 4.90 17.47 20.60
CA ASN A 279 3.59 16.91 20.27
C ASN A 279 3.63 15.36 20.32
N TYR A 280 2.47 14.76 20.55
CA TYR A 280 2.33 13.31 20.77
C TYR A 280 3.01 12.47 19.67
N ARG A 281 2.77 12.80 18.40
CA ARG A 281 3.33 12.05 17.27
C ARG A 281 4.86 12.08 17.25
N THR A 282 5.45 13.24 17.50
CA THR A 282 6.91 13.41 17.56
C THR A 282 7.49 12.62 18.73
N THR A 283 6.81 12.64 19.89
CA THR A 283 7.18 11.85 21.07
C THR A 283 7.21 10.35 20.77
N VAL A 284 6.14 9.80 20.17
CA VAL A 284 6.09 8.37 19.83
C VAL A 284 7.16 7.99 18.81
N CYS A 285 7.36 8.79 17.75
CA CYS A 285 8.43 8.55 16.77
C CYS A 285 9.83 8.54 17.43
N ALA A 286 10.07 9.44 18.39
CA ALA A 286 11.33 9.51 19.12
C ALA A 286 11.53 8.32 20.06
N ILE A 287 10.51 7.91 20.82
CA ILE A 287 10.55 6.71 21.66
C ILE A 287 10.85 5.48 20.81
N ASN A 288 10.16 5.34 19.66
CA ASN A 288 10.38 4.23 18.73
C ASN A 288 11.79 4.25 18.13
N ALA A 289 12.34 5.43 17.84
CA ALA A 289 13.70 5.57 17.33
C ALA A 289 14.74 5.15 18.39
N TYR A 290 14.57 5.56 19.65
CA TYR A 290 15.41 5.05 20.74
C TYR A 290 15.27 3.53 20.89
N ALA A 291 14.04 3.01 20.90
CA ALA A 291 13.79 1.58 21.02
C ALA A 291 14.42 0.76 19.89
N GLY A 292 14.26 1.21 18.64
CA GLY A 292 14.80 0.56 17.45
C GLY A 292 16.33 0.55 17.37
N LEU A 293 16.99 1.48 18.05
CA LEU A 293 18.45 1.51 18.20
C LEU A 293 18.94 0.77 19.46
N GLY A 294 18.06 0.09 20.19
CA GLY A 294 18.40 -0.61 21.44
C GLY A 294 18.66 0.32 22.64
N ARG A 295 18.38 1.62 22.51
CA ARG A 295 18.56 2.67 23.54
C ARG A 295 17.36 2.74 24.48
N LEU A 296 17.09 1.61 25.15
CA LEU A 296 15.84 1.37 25.89
C LEU A 296 15.70 2.22 27.16
N ASP A 297 16.81 2.61 27.78
CA ASP A 297 16.81 3.51 28.93
C ASP A 297 16.38 4.92 28.53
N GLU A 298 16.91 5.45 27.41
CA GLU A 298 16.49 6.74 26.89
C GLU A 298 15.05 6.73 26.37
N ALA A 299 14.60 5.62 25.76
CA ALA A 299 13.21 5.44 25.37
C ALA A 299 12.28 5.53 26.59
N ALA A 300 12.63 4.86 27.68
CA ALA A 300 11.85 4.87 28.93
C ALA A 300 11.90 6.26 29.60
N ALA A 301 13.05 6.91 29.60
CA ALA A 301 13.19 8.26 30.15
C ALA A 301 12.33 9.28 29.39
N LEU A 302 12.32 9.23 28.05
CA LEU A 302 11.48 10.10 27.25
C LEU A 302 9.99 9.81 27.45
N ALA A 303 9.60 8.54 27.58
CA ALA A 303 8.22 8.17 27.89
C ALA A 303 7.77 8.73 29.25
N ARG A 304 8.64 8.69 30.28
CA ARG A 304 8.37 9.31 31.59
C ARG A 304 8.24 10.82 31.52
N GLU A 305 9.19 11.49 30.88
CA GLU A 305 9.16 12.95 30.68
C GLU A 305 7.87 13.40 29.98
N ALA A 306 7.42 12.64 28.99
CA ALA A 306 6.19 12.93 28.26
C ALA A 306 4.92 12.83 29.13
N LEU A 307 4.93 12.10 30.25
CA LEU A 307 3.79 12.01 31.16
C LEU A 307 3.57 13.28 31.98
N ASP A 308 4.57 14.17 32.07
CA ASP A 308 4.43 15.48 32.72
C ASP A 308 3.61 16.46 31.86
N TYR A 309 3.33 16.12 30.60
CA TYR A 309 2.51 16.95 29.72
C TYR A 309 1.01 16.69 29.87
N ALA A 310 0.27 17.71 30.30
CA ALA A 310 -1.18 17.65 30.44
C ALA A 310 -1.97 17.87 29.12
N GLY A 311 -1.31 18.16 27.99
CA GLY A 311 -1.99 18.52 26.74
C GLY A 311 -2.32 17.34 25.82
N PHE A 312 -1.95 16.10 26.18
CA PHE A 312 -2.32 14.91 25.42
C PHE A 312 -3.77 14.51 25.66
N LYS A 313 -4.39 13.89 24.65
CA LYS A 313 -5.71 13.27 24.78
C LYS A 313 -5.64 12.08 25.75
N PRO A 314 -6.76 11.67 26.37
CA PRO A 314 -6.78 10.52 27.28
C PRO A 314 -6.16 9.24 26.68
N GLN A 315 -6.43 8.92 25.42
CA GLN A 315 -5.88 7.74 24.74
C GLN A 315 -4.37 7.86 24.49
N GLU A 316 -3.89 9.06 24.17
CA GLU A 316 -2.46 9.37 23.98
C GLU A 316 -1.69 9.24 25.30
N THR A 317 -2.23 9.82 26.38
CA THR A 317 -1.70 9.69 27.74
C THR A 317 -1.68 8.23 28.20
N TYR A 318 -2.73 7.47 27.90
CA TYR A 318 -2.79 6.04 28.19
C TYR A 318 -1.68 5.28 27.44
N GLN A 319 -1.51 5.49 26.14
CA GLN A 319 -0.46 4.83 25.36
C GLN A 319 0.95 5.16 25.88
N ILE A 320 1.25 6.43 26.17
CA ILE A 320 2.57 6.83 26.70
C ILE A 320 2.81 6.18 28.08
N ARG A 321 1.80 6.16 28.94
CA ARG A 321 1.90 5.53 30.28
C ARG A 321 2.19 4.03 30.17
N LEU A 322 1.48 3.34 29.29
CA LEU A 322 1.69 1.91 29.06
C LEU A 322 3.01 1.63 28.34
N THR A 323 3.45 2.51 27.45
CA THR A 323 4.78 2.42 26.81
C THR A 323 5.89 2.54 27.86
N SER A 324 5.79 3.50 28.78
CA SER A 324 6.73 3.63 29.90
C SER A 324 6.76 2.37 30.75
N ALA A 325 5.58 1.87 31.16
CA ALA A 325 5.47 0.65 31.97
C ALA A 325 6.01 -0.59 31.24
N ALA A 326 5.76 -0.72 29.93
CA ALA A 326 6.22 -1.83 29.13
C ALA A 326 7.74 -1.83 28.96
N LEU A 327 8.32 -0.66 28.72
CA LEU A 327 9.77 -0.52 28.67
C LEU A 327 10.39 -0.88 30.02
N GLU A 328 9.84 -0.43 31.15
CA GLU A 328 10.35 -0.77 32.49
C GLU A 328 10.18 -2.25 32.84
N ALA A 329 9.07 -2.87 32.40
CA ALA A 329 8.79 -4.29 32.63
C ALA A 329 9.79 -5.25 31.98
N ARG A 330 10.67 -4.77 31.09
CA ARG A 330 11.79 -5.55 30.54
C ARG A 330 12.76 -6.06 31.63
N ALA A 331 12.83 -5.36 32.76
CA ALA A 331 13.70 -5.70 33.89
C ALA A 331 13.05 -6.70 34.87
N ALA A 332 11.85 -7.21 34.56
CA ALA A 332 11.19 -8.21 35.39
C ALA A 332 12.01 -9.51 35.44
N ALA A 333 11.95 -10.20 36.59
CA ALA A 333 12.67 -11.45 36.81
C ALA A 333 12.25 -12.57 35.82
N ASP A 334 10.99 -12.58 35.39
CA ASP A 334 10.46 -13.53 34.42
C ASP A 334 9.24 -12.97 33.66
N SER A 335 8.75 -13.75 32.69
CA SER A 335 7.60 -13.39 31.86
C SER A 335 6.29 -13.24 32.64
N ALA A 336 6.11 -13.97 33.75
CA ALA A 336 4.90 -13.90 34.57
C ALA A 336 4.88 -12.60 35.40
N ALA A 337 6.02 -12.24 35.98
CA ALA A 337 6.22 -10.96 36.67
C ALA A 337 6.04 -9.77 35.72
N CYS A 338 6.55 -9.88 34.48
CA CYS A 338 6.34 -8.89 33.43
C CYS A 338 4.85 -8.70 33.11
N ALA A 339 4.13 -9.78 32.82
CA ALA A 339 2.70 -9.74 32.52
C ALA A 339 1.87 -9.18 33.69
N ALA A 340 2.18 -9.57 34.92
CA ALA A 340 1.49 -9.07 36.10
C ALA A 340 1.73 -7.57 36.34
N ALA A 341 2.96 -7.08 36.11
CA ALA A 341 3.28 -5.67 36.22
C ALA A 341 2.53 -4.83 35.18
N LEU A 342 2.52 -5.29 33.93
CA LEU A 342 1.79 -4.64 32.84
C LEU A 342 0.28 -4.64 33.08
N ALA A 343 -0.30 -5.76 33.52
CA ALA A 343 -1.74 -5.84 33.83
C ALA A 343 -2.16 -4.85 34.91
N ARG A 344 -1.35 -4.68 35.97
CA ARG A 344 -1.62 -3.68 37.01
C ARG A 344 -1.55 -2.25 36.45
N ALA A 345 -0.54 -1.95 35.65
CA ALA A 345 -0.37 -0.63 35.03
C ALA A 345 -1.54 -0.31 34.07
N GLU A 346 -1.92 -1.29 33.25
CA GLU A 346 -3.02 -1.22 32.30
C GLU A 346 -4.36 -0.92 33.00
N MET A 347 -4.70 -1.72 34.01
CA MET A 347 -5.95 -1.56 34.76
C MET A 347 -6.01 -0.20 35.47
N ALA A 348 -4.91 0.22 36.10
CA ALA A 348 -4.83 1.51 36.78
C ALA A 348 -5.00 2.68 35.80
N ALA A 349 -4.31 2.63 34.65
CA ALA A 349 -4.36 3.66 33.63
C ALA A 349 -5.75 3.75 32.97
N GLY A 350 -6.32 2.61 32.57
CA GLY A 350 -7.63 2.54 31.92
C GLY A 350 -8.73 3.10 32.82
N LYS A 351 -8.71 2.74 34.11
CA LYS A 351 -9.65 3.28 35.10
C LYS A 351 -9.46 4.78 35.33
N ALA A 352 -8.22 5.24 35.50
CA ALA A 352 -7.93 6.64 35.79
C ALA A 352 -8.34 7.58 34.63
N LEU A 353 -8.23 7.10 33.40
CA LEU A 353 -8.53 7.88 32.19
C LEU A 353 -9.94 7.64 31.61
N GLY A 354 -10.73 6.76 32.24
CA GLY A 354 -12.12 6.50 31.85
C GLY A 354 -12.29 5.92 30.44
N LEU A 355 -11.29 5.19 29.94
CA LEU A 355 -11.29 4.68 28.57
C LEU A 355 -12.13 3.41 28.44
N SER A 356 -12.87 3.30 27.33
CA SER A 356 -13.56 2.08 26.95
C SER A 356 -12.57 0.95 26.61
N PRO A 357 -12.99 -0.33 26.64
CA PRO A 357 -12.15 -1.44 26.20
C PRO A 357 -11.63 -1.29 24.77
N ALA A 358 -12.43 -0.73 23.86
CA ALA A 358 -12.03 -0.49 22.46
C ALA A 358 -10.89 0.53 22.37
N GLU A 359 -11.02 1.68 23.03
CA GLU A 359 -9.98 2.73 23.02
C GLU A 359 -8.66 2.24 23.65
N ARG A 360 -8.76 1.41 24.70
CA ARG A 360 -7.60 0.76 25.33
C ARG A 360 -6.91 -0.22 24.38
N ALA A 361 -7.69 -1.05 23.69
CA ALA A 361 -7.17 -2.03 22.75
C ALA A 361 -6.47 -1.39 21.54
N ASP A 362 -7.00 -0.27 21.03
CA ASP A 362 -6.39 0.51 19.95
C ASP A 362 -5.07 1.13 20.41
N ALA A 363 -5.03 1.74 21.59
CA ALA A 363 -3.81 2.34 22.14
C ALA A 363 -2.73 1.28 22.44
N LEU A 364 -3.11 0.10 22.93
CA LEU A 364 -2.19 -1.02 23.19
C LEU A 364 -1.54 -1.55 21.90
N ALA A 365 -2.16 -1.40 20.72
CA ALA A 365 -1.50 -1.73 19.46
C ALA A 365 -0.26 -0.85 19.22
N GLY A 366 -0.36 0.44 19.54
CA GLY A 366 0.78 1.37 19.50
C GLY A 366 1.88 1.02 20.49
N VAL A 367 1.51 0.59 21.71
CA VAL A 367 2.48 0.07 22.70
C VAL A 367 3.19 -1.17 22.17
N GLY A 368 2.42 -2.10 21.59
CA GLY A 368 2.90 -3.32 20.95
C GLY A 368 3.94 -3.04 19.87
N ALA A 369 3.66 -2.05 19.00
CA ALA A 369 4.60 -1.61 17.96
C ALA A 369 5.93 -1.11 18.56
N THR A 370 5.89 -0.29 19.61
CA THR A 370 7.11 0.21 20.28
C THR A 370 7.96 -0.92 20.86
N VAL A 371 7.34 -1.88 21.56
CA VAL A 371 8.08 -2.97 22.21
C VAL A 371 8.60 -3.99 21.21
N MET A 372 7.89 -4.21 20.10
CA MET A 372 8.39 -4.99 18.97
C MET A 372 9.59 -4.31 18.30
N GLN A 373 9.54 -2.99 18.13
CA GLN A 373 10.66 -2.21 17.58
C GLN A 373 11.93 -2.35 18.44
N GLY A 374 11.77 -2.45 19.76
CA GLY A 374 12.85 -2.70 20.71
C GLY A 374 13.25 -4.16 20.91
N ASN A 375 12.71 -5.10 20.11
CA ASN A 375 12.94 -6.55 20.23
C ASN A 375 12.60 -7.14 21.62
N LEU A 376 11.60 -6.58 22.30
CA LEU A 376 11.18 -7.01 23.64
C LEU A 376 10.08 -8.08 23.59
N GLU A 377 10.43 -9.30 23.17
CA GLU A 377 9.45 -10.35 22.86
C GLU A 377 8.52 -10.72 24.03
N ALA A 378 9.06 -10.93 25.23
CA ALA A 378 8.26 -11.28 26.40
C ALA A 378 7.25 -10.17 26.77
N VAL A 379 7.68 -8.90 26.65
CA VAL A 379 6.85 -7.72 26.87
C VAL A 379 5.78 -7.62 25.78
N ALA A 380 6.14 -7.84 24.51
CA ALA A 380 5.21 -7.84 23.38
C ALA A 380 4.11 -8.90 23.54
N ARG A 381 4.46 -10.11 23.98
CA ARG A 381 3.49 -11.18 24.27
C ARG A 381 2.54 -10.79 25.41
N ALA A 382 3.06 -10.15 26.47
CA ALA A 382 2.23 -9.67 27.57
C ALA A 382 1.27 -8.53 27.13
N VAL A 383 1.75 -7.57 26.33
CA VAL A 383 0.92 -6.50 25.76
C VAL A 383 -0.15 -7.08 24.83
N ALA A 384 0.20 -8.06 24.00
CA ALA A 384 -0.76 -8.75 23.14
C ALA A 384 -1.84 -9.46 23.97
N ALA A 385 -1.46 -10.19 25.03
CA ALA A 385 -2.41 -10.84 25.93
C ALA A 385 -3.37 -9.86 26.61
N LEU A 386 -2.88 -8.69 27.04
CA LEU A 386 -3.73 -7.63 27.59
C LEU A 386 -4.72 -7.11 26.56
N ARG A 387 -4.24 -6.80 25.37
CA ARG A 387 -5.08 -6.33 24.27
C ARG A 387 -6.17 -7.36 23.91
N GLU A 388 -5.79 -8.63 23.83
CA GLU A 388 -6.72 -9.73 23.56
C GLU A 388 -7.79 -9.89 24.64
N GLY A 389 -7.42 -9.72 25.92
CA GLY A 389 -8.36 -9.77 27.04
C GLY A 389 -9.41 -8.66 27.07
N LEU A 390 -9.27 -7.62 26.23
CA LEU A 390 -10.27 -6.54 26.09
C LEU A 390 -11.38 -6.87 25.10
N TYR A 391 -11.22 -7.91 24.28
CA TYR A 391 -12.23 -8.36 23.33
C TYR A 391 -13.11 -9.46 23.95
N ALA A 392 -14.38 -9.51 23.55
CA ALA A 392 -15.24 -10.64 23.87
C ALA A 392 -14.70 -11.90 23.17
N PRO A 393 -14.44 -13.01 23.89
CA PRO A 393 -14.00 -14.25 23.27
C PRO A 393 -15.01 -14.73 22.24
N GLN A 394 -14.57 -14.88 20.99
CA GLN A 394 -15.34 -15.54 19.95
C GLN A 394 -14.69 -16.90 19.65
N PRO A 395 -15.35 -18.02 19.94
CA PRO A 395 -14.79 -19.33 19.60
C PRO A 395 -14.61 -19.43 18.09
N LYS A 396 -13.56 -20.15 17.67
CA LYS A 396 -13.38 -20.47 16.26
C LYS A 396 -14.59 -21.26 15.76
N LYS A 397 -15.09 -20.90 14.58
CA LYS A 397 -16.03 -21.73 13.83
C LYS A 397 -15.31 -23.00 13.42
N ARG A 398 -16.04 -24.09 13.55
CA ARG A 398 -15.60 -25.40 13.12
C ARG A 398 -16.65 -25.96 12.18
N TYR A 399 -16.19 -26.53 11.06
CA TYR A 399 -17.02 -27.17 10.07
C TYR A 399 -16.65 -28.66 9.98
N LYS A 400 -17.63 -29.55 10.06
CA LYS A 400 -17.41 -30.99 9.90
C LYS A 400 -17.48 -31.37 8.43
N VAL A 401 -16.32 -31.65 7.82
CA VAL A 401 -16.22 -32.01 6.39
C VAL A 401 -16.58 -33.48 6.22
N SER A 402 -17.73 -33.74 5.60
CA SER A 402 -18.20 -35.09 5.31
C SER A 402 -17.56 -35.69 4.05
N TYR A 403 -17.45 -37.03 4.01
CA TYR A 403 -17.01 -37.77 2.84
C TYR A 403 -18.19 -38.23 1.97
N SER A 404 -18.18 -37.85 0.70
CA SER A 404 -19.13 -38.32 -0.31
C SER A 404 -18.59 -39.58 -1.01
N ALA A 405 -19.37 -40.65 -0.98
CA ALA A 405 -19.09 -41.85 -1.77
C ALA A 405 -19.33 -41.64 -3.28
N ARG A 406 -20.11 -40.61 -3.65
CA ARG A 406 -20.36 -40.23 -5.06
C ARG A 406 -19.43 -39.07 -5.43
N PRO A 407 -18.57 -39.23 -6.46
CA PRO A 407 -17.67 -38.16 -6.89
C PRO A 407 -18.40 -36.88 -7.29
N ILE A 408 -17.83 -35.73 -6.95
CA ILE A 408 -18.37 -34.41 -7.27
C ILE A 408 -17.51 -33.77 -8.37
N THR A 409 -18.15 -33.38 -9.46
CA THR A 409 -17.48 -32.83 -10.65
C THR A 409 -17.76 -31.35 -10.90
N GLY A 410 -18.71 -30.75 -10.19
CA GLY A 410 -19.13 -29.37 -10.39
C GLY A 410 -20.39 -29.02 -9.61
N ILE A 411 -20.94 -27.82 -9.84
CA ILE A 411 -22.14 -27.30 -9.16
C ILE A 411 -23.33 -28.25 -9.34
N ASP A 412 -23.57 -28.70 -10.57
CA ASP A 412 -24.76 -29.53 -10.87
C ASP A 412 -24.68 -30.91 -10.17
N THR A 413 -23.49 -31.51 -10.12
CA THR A 413 -23.31 -32.77 -9.38
C THR A 413 -23.33 -32.58 -7.88
N TRP A 414 -22.93 -31.42 -7.36
CA TRP A 414 -23.08 -31.11 -5.94
C TRP A 414 -24.56 -31.12 -5.55
N ASP A 415 -25.39 -30.42 -6.33
CA ASP A 415 -26.84 -30.30 -6.07
C ASP A 415 -27.53 -31.68 -6.05
N GLY A 416 -27.10 -32.61 -6.92
CA GLY A 416 -27.65 -33.97 -6.99
C GLY A 416 -27.02 -35.00 -6.03
N ALA A 417 -25.74 -34.82 -5.65
CA ALA A 417 -25.01 -35.79 -4.85
C ALA A 417 -25.12 -35.54 -3.34
N VAL A 418 -25.30 -34.28 -2.92
CA VAL A 418 -25.18 -33.89 -1.50
C VAL A 418 -26.24 -32.85 -1.08
N PRO A 419 -27.55 -33.20 -1.11
CA PRO A 419 -28.62 -32.25 -0.79
C PRO A 419 -28.71 -31.83 0.70
N SER A 420 -27.92 -32.43 1.61
CA SER A 420 -27.98 -32.17 3.06
C SER A 420 -26.65 -31.76 3.70
N VAL A 421 -25.78 -31.06 2.94
CA VAL A 421 -24.54 -30.48 3.50
C VAL A 421 -24.89 -29.27 4.35
N GLU A 422 -24.31 -29.18 5.56
CA GLU A 422 -24.44 -28.01 6.42
C GLU A 422 -23.97 -26.75 5.69
N ARG A 423 -24.71 -25.65 5.82
CA ARG A 423 -24.28 -24.35 5.33
C ARG A 423 -23.98 -23.47 6.53
N GLN A 424 -22.78 -22.91 6.57
CA GLN A 424 -22.41 -21.92 7.58
C GLN A 424 -22.36 -20.53 6.96
N LEU A 425 -22.70 -19.52 7.75
CA LEU A 425 -22.69 -18.13 7.29
C LEU A 425 -21.27 -17.54 7.33
N MET A 426 -20.96 -16.70 6.36
CA MET A 426 -19.84 -15.77 6.38
C MET A 426 -20.29 -14.44 6.97
N ASP A 427 -20.56 -14.42 8.28
CA ASP A 427 -21.23 -13.33 9.00
C ASP A 427 -20.32 -12.56 9.96
N ARG A 428 -19.04 -12.94 10.07
CA ARG A 428 -18.09 -12.25 10.95
C ARG A 428 -17.37 -11.16 10.17
N GLY A 429 -17.52 -9.91 10.63
CA GLY A 429 -16.80 -8.79 10.02
C GLY A 429 -15.28 -9.02 10.02
N TYR A 430 -14.62 -8.61 8.94
CA TYR A 430 -13.16 -8.61 8.88
C TYR A 430 -12.57 -7.78 10.03
N GLY A 431 -11.71 -8.38 10.84
CA GLY A 431 -11.16 -7.77 12.05
C GLY A 431 -9.84 -7.02 11.85
N GLY A 432 -9.28 -7.04 10.63
CA GLY A 432 -8.02 -6.35 10.31
C GLY A 432 -8.21 -4.90 9.82
N ASN A 433 -7.10 -4.15 9.74
CA ASN A 433 -7.14 -2.80 9.19
C ASN A 433 -7.24 -2.83 7.65
N MET A 434 -8.26 -2.17 7.11
CA MET A 434 -8.47 -2.02 5.67
C MET A 434 -7.50 -0.99 5.03
N GLU A 435 -6.88 -0.09 5.79
CA GLU A 435 -5.96 0.93 5.27
C GLU A 435 -4.68 0.31 4.67
N PHE A 436 -4.21 -0.82 5.20
CA PHE A 436 -3.06 -1.56 4.65
C PHE A 436 -3.32 -2.08 3.23
N LEU A 437 -4.60 -2.31 2.88
CA LEU A 437 -4.98 -2.83 1.56
C LEU A 437 -4.61 -1.88 0.42
N VAL A 438 -4.40 -0.58 0.69
CA VAL A 438 -3.95 0.42 -0.29
C VAL A 438 -2.48 0.19 -0.69
N THR A 439 -1.68 -0.38 0.20
CA THR A 439 -0.23 -0.64 0.00
C THR A 439 0.09 -2.10 -0.29
N ASP A 440 -0.91 -2.97 -0.27
CA ASP A 440 -0.75 -4.40 -0.44
C ASP A 440 -0.53 -4.76 -1.91
N VAL A 441 0.73 -4.83 -2.31
CA VAL A 441 1.19 -5.22 -3.66
C VAL A 441 1.08 -6.73 -3.93
N ALA A 442 0.77 -7.55 -2.91
CA ALA A 442 0.77 -9.02 -3.01
C ALA A 442 -0.60 -9.63 -3.33
N THR A 443 -1.66 -8.82 -3.36
CA THR A 443 -3.01 -9.28 -3.65
C THR A 443 -3.43 -8.85 -5.05
N GLY A 444 -3.89 -9.81 -5.86
CA GLY A 444 -4.42 -9.54 -7.20
C GLY A 444 -5.64 -8.61 -7.17
N ASN A 445 -6.20 -8.35 -8.36
CA ASN A 445 -7.41 -7.53 -8.49
C ASN A 445 -8.54 -8.03 -7.56
N ARG A 446 -8.90 -7.25 -6.52
CA ARG A 446 -9.94 -7.57 -5.54
C ARG A 446 -11.37 -7.32 -6.05
N GLY A 447 -11.51 -7.08 -7.34
CA GLY A 447 -12.77 -6.75 -7.98
C GLY A 447 -13.22 -5.31 -7.68
N GLU A 448 -14.23 -4.84 -8.41
CA GLU A 448 -14.80 -3.52 -8.23
C GLU A 448 -15.99 -3.55 -7.27
N GLY A 449 -16.28 -2.41 -6.63
CA GLY A 449 -17.53 -2.20 -5.90
C GLY A 449 -17.53 -2.50 -4.39
N ILE A 450 -16.40 -2.85 -3.77
CA ILE A 450 -16.30 -3.15 -2.34
C ILE A 450 -16.84 -1.98 -1.49
N GLY A 451 -17.77 -2.29 -0.57
CA GLY A 451 -18.32 -1.30 0.37
C GLY A 451 -19.06 -0.11 -0.26
N THR A 452 -19.40 -0.18 -1.55
CA THR A 452 -20.11 0.89 -2.27
C THR A 452 -21.60 1.00 -1.91
N ASP A 453 -22.15 -0.01 -1.21
CA ASP A 453 -23.54 -0.02 -0.77
C ASP A 453 -23.65 0.27 0.74
N SER A 454 -24.14 1.46 1.08
CA SER A 454 -24.31 1.94 2.47
C SER A 454 -25.45 1.25 3.23
N ALA A 455 -26.30 0.45 2.57
CA ALA A 455 -27.40 -0.30 3.19
C ALA A 455 -26.99 -1.73 3.65
N ALA A 456 -25.68 -1.97 3.83
CA ALA A 456 -25.06 -3.25 4.17
C ALA A 456 -25.73 -4.07 5.29
N ALA A 457 -26.33 -3.41 6.28
CA ALA A 457 -26.91 -4.05 7.47
C ALA A 457 -28.13 -4.96 7.20
N GLN A 458 -28.69 -4.95 5.99
CA GLN A 458 -29.93 -5.69 5.65
C GLN A 458 -29.73 -6.90 4.73
N ARG A 459 -28.51 -7.18 4.26
CA ARG A 459 -28.28 -8.27 3.29
C ARG A 459 -27.89 -9.58 3.96
N LYS A 460 -28.39 -10.68 3.40
CA LYS A 460 -28.06 -12.04 3.82
C LYS A 460 -26.55 -12.31 3.58
N PRO A 461 -25.78 -12.70 4.60
CA PRO A 461 -24.38 -13.08 4.42
C PRO A 461 -24.23 -14.26 3.46
N ALA A 462 -23.07 -14.35 2.79
CA ALA A 462 -22.77 -15.53 1.96
C ALA A 462 -22.78 -16.81 2.81
N GLU A 463 -23.22 -17.91 2.21
CA GLU A 463 -23.17 -19.24 2.81
C GLU A 463 -21.98 -20.01 2.25
N ILE A 464 -21.27 -20.72 3.11
CA ILE A 464 -20.16 -21.60 2.74
C ILE A 464 -20.44 -23.04 3.18
N ALA A 465 -20.05 -23.99 2.34
CA ALA A 465 -20.21 -25.43 2.58
C ALA A 465 -19.00 -26.20 2.05
N PHE A 466 -18.70 -27.32 2.72
CA PHE A 466 -17.57 -28.18 2.41
C PHE A 466 -17.98 -29.64 2.35
N VAL A 467 -17.40 -30.36 1.41
CA VAL A 467 -17.50 -31.82 1.31
C VAL A 467 -16.22 -32.31 0.66
N CYS A 468 -15.84 -33.54 0.94
CA CYS A 468 -14.73 -34.18 0.24
C CYS A 468 -15.17 -35.50 -0.38
N ASP A 469 -14.45 -35.94 -1.40
CA ASP A 469 -14.66 -37.23 -2.06
C ASP A 469 -13.33 -37.95 -2.29
N VAL A 470 -13.34 -38.98 -3.13
CA VAL A 470 -12.13 -39.74 -3.49
C VAL A 470 -11.06 -38.89 -4.22
N ASN A 471 -11.45 -37.79 -4.87
CA ASN A 471 -10.60 -36.94 -5.68
C ASN A 471 -10.04 -35.74 -4.90
N GLY A 472 -10.82 -35.15 -4.00
CA GLY A 472 -10.38 -33.93 -3.31
C GLY A 472 -11.39 -33.29 -2.36
N LEU A 473 -11.05 -32.05 -1.98
CA LEU A 473 -11.91 -31.16 -1.21
C LEU A 473 -12.72 -30.28 -2.16
N HIS A 474 -14.00 -30.11 -1.85
CA HIS A 474 -14.91 -29.25 -2.57
C HIS A 474 -15.45 -28.16 -1.65
N ILE A 475 -15.40 -26.93 -2.13
CA ILE A 475 -15.82 -25.73 -1.43
C ILE A 475 -16.92 -25.09 -2.28
N ARG A 476 -18.05 -24.78 -1.67
CA ARG A 476 -19.14 -24.04 -2.30
C ARG A 476 -19.42 -22.78 -1.51
N ILE A 477 -19.55 -21.66 -2.22
CA ILE A 477 -19.94 -20.37 -1.67
C ILE A 477 -21.15 -19.86 -2.43
N ASP A 478 -22.25 -19.63 -1.74
CA ASP A 478 -23.45 -19.01 -2.28
C ASP A 478 -23.56 -17.59 -1.69
N ALA A 479 -23.30 -16.56 -2.52
CA ALA A 479 -23.52 -15.16 -2.15
C ALA A 479 -24.85 -14.65 -2.66
N TYR A 480 -25.41 -13.67 -1.95
CA TYR A 480 -26.72 -13.09 -2.19
C TYR A 480 -26.61 -11.61 -2.56
N ASP A 481 -27.24 -11.19 -3.66
CA ASP A 481 -27.35 -9.80 -4.07
C ASP A 481 -28.67 -9.56 -4.79
N GLU A 482 -29.54 -8.71 -4.24
CA GLU A 482 -30.82 -8.33 -4.85
C GLU A 482 -30.66 -7.64 -6.22
N GLN A 483 -29.47 -7.10 -6.50
CA GLN A 483 -29.11 -6.48 -7.77
C GLN A 483 -28.27 -7.41 -8.66
N ALA A 484 -28.36 -8.74 -8.46
CA ALA A 484 -27.60 -9.74 -9.21
C ALA A 484 -27.69 -9.56 -10.74
N ALA A 485 -28.85 -9.14 -11.27
CA ALA A 485 -28.98 -8.85 -12.70
C ALA A 485 -28.07 -7.70 -13.18
N ALA A 486 -27.98 -6.61 -12.41
CA ALA A 486 -27.10 -5.48 -12.71
C ALA A 486 -25.62 -5.83 -12.53
N VAL A 487 -25.31 -6.65 -11.51
CA VAL A 487 -23.96 -7.20 -11.30
C VAL A 487 -23.55 -8.11 -12.46
N LYS A 488 -24.41 -9.05 -12.86
CA LYS A 488 -24.19 -9.92 -14.02
C LYS A 488 -23.97 -9.13 -15.32
N ALA A 489 -24.69 -8.01 -15.47
CA ALA A 489 -24.55 -7.09 -16.60
C ALA A 489 -23.31 -6.17 -16.50
N LYS A 490 -22.49 -6.29 -15.44
CA LYS A 490 -21.31 -5.45 -15.16
C LYS A 490 -21.61 -3.96 -14.99
N LEU A 491 -22.86 -3.62 -14.64
CA LEU A 491 -23.24 -2.25 -14.28
C LEU A 491 -22.86 -1.92 -12.83
N LEU A 492 -22.66 -2.96 -12.03
CA LEU A 492 -22.24 -2.92 -10.64
C LEU A 492 -21.16 -3.98 -10.44
N GLY A 493 -20.11 -3.68 -9.68
CA GLY A 493 -19.06 -4.66 -9.39
C GLY A 493 -19.50 -5.73 -8.38
N ALA A 494 -19.17 -7.00 -8.66
CA ALA A 494 -19.52 -8.15 -7.82
C ALA A 494 -18.66 -8.33 -6.57
N GLY A 495 -17.52 -7.63 -6.48
CA GLY A 495 -16.51 -7.86 -5.45
C GLY A 495 -15.62 -9.08 -5.72
N SER A 496 -15.07 -9.69 -4.67
CA SER A 496 -14.22 -10.89 -4.79
C SER A 496 -14.26 -11.78 -3.55
N TYR A 497 -13.68 -12.97 -3.68
CA TYR A 497 -13.33 -13.83 -2.55
C TYR A 497 -11.82 -13.94 -2.39
N GLU A 498 -11.39 -14.01 -1.13
CA GLU A 498 -10.02 -14.30 -0.77
C GLU A 498 -10.03 -15.37 0.32
N GLY A 499 -9.52 -16.56 0.00
CA GLY A 499 -9.56 -17.71 0.89
C GLY A 499 -8.21 -18.35 1.11
N TYR A 500 -8.10 -19.01 2.26
CA TYR A 500 -6.88 -19.62 2.72
C TYR A 500 -7.15 -21.00 3.28
N ILE A 501 -6.26 -21.94 2.99
CA ILE A 501 -6.33 -23.30 3.51
C ILE A 501 -4.94 -23.81 3.88
N ALA A 502 -4.80 -24.32 5.10
CA ALA A 502 -3.58 -24.93 5.59
C ALA A 502 -3.85 -26.36 6.08
N PRO A 503 -3.09 -27.37 5.64
CA PRO A 503 -3.32 -28.77 5.97
C PRO A 503 -2.79 -29.14 7.36
N GLY A 504 -3.21 -28.40 8.39
CA GLY A 504 -2.86 -28.58 9.78
C GLY A 504 -1.88 -27.55 10.35
N GLU A 505 -1.59 -27.71 11.64
CA GLU A 505 -0.74 -26.80 12.41
C GLU A 505 0.67 -26.68 11.79
N ASN A 506 1.17 -25.44 11.72
CA ASN A 506 2.51 -25.12 11.19
C ASN A 506 2.79 -25.58 9.74
N GLN A 507 1.77 -25.91 8.95
CA GLN A 507 1.92 -26.24 7.54
C GLN A 507 1.80 -25.01 6.61
N PRO A 508 2.54 -24.92 5.49
CA PRO A 508 2.31 -23.89 4.48
C PRO A 508 0.85 -23.89 4.01
N TYR A 509 0.31 -22.71 3.72
CA TYR A 509 -1.06 -22.54 3.25
C TYR A 509 -1.10 -22.10 1.79
N ILE A 510 -2.24 -22.34 1.15
CA ILE A 510 -2.55 -21.84 -0.18
C ILE A 510 -3.54 -20.68 -0.02
N CYS A 511 -3.26 -19.56 -0.69
CA CYS A 511 -4.23 -18.49 -0.88
C CYS A 511 -4.88 -18.65 -2.26
N PHE A 512 -6.20 -18.58 -2.32
CA PHE A 512 -6.96 -18.51 -3.55
C PHE A 512 -7.78 -17.22 -3.60
N LEU A 513 -7.74 -16.55 -4.74
CA LEU A 513 -8.45 -15.32 -5.02
C LEU A 513 -9.43 -15.58 -6.16
N ILE A 514 -10.67 -15.11 -5.98
CA ILE A 514 -11.73 -15.32 -6.96
C ILE A 514 -12.38 -13.98 -7.27
N ASP A 515 -12.24 -13.53 -8.51
CA ASP A 515 -13.00 -12.39 -9.00
C ASP A 515 -14.46 -12.82 -9.19
N ALA A 516 -15.36 -12.34 -8.33
CA ALA A 516 -16.77 -12.71 -8.38
C ALA A 516 -17.49 -12.10 -9.59
N GLN A 517 -16.88 -11.17 -10.32
CA GLN A 517 -17.46 -10.56 -11.51
C GLN A 517 -17.25 -11.42 -12.75
N SER A 518 -16.05 -12.00 -12.89
CA SER A 518 -15.65 -12.81 -14.04
C SER A 518 -15.67 -14.31 -13.77
N GLY A 519 -15.64 -14.72 -12.49
CA GLY A 519 -15.41 -16.09 -12.07
C GLY A 519 -13.95 -16.54 -12.23
N LYS A 520 -13.01 -15.62 -12.47
CA LYS A 520 -11.59 -15.96 -12.60
C LYS A 520 -11.00 -16.35 -11.25
N PHE A 521 -10.29 -17.47 -11.22
CA PHE A 521 -9.52 -17.95 -10.08
C PHE A 521 -8.05 -17.60 -10.27
N SER A 522 -7.39 -17.26 -9.16
CA SER A 522 -5.95 -17.08 -9.08
C SER A 522 -5.42 -17.60 -7.76
N PHE A 523 -4.15 -17.99 -7.72
CA PHE A 523 -3.53 -18.59 -6.54
C PHE A 523 -2.28 -17.82 -6.16
N TYR A 524 -2.17 -17.52 -4.88
CA TYR A 524 -0.97 -16.94 -4.29
C TYR A 524 -0.31 -17.96 -3.36
N ASN A 525 0.95 -18.28 -3.65
CA ASN A 525 1.71 -19.28 -2.91
C ASN A 525 2.74 -18.58 -2.01
N THR A 526 2.55 -18.66 -0.69
CA THR A 526 3.42 -17.98 0.29
C THR A 526 4.73 -18.71 0.57
N THR A 527 4.97 -19.86 -0.04
CA THR A 527 6.11 -20.72 0.24
C THR A 527 6.59 -21.37 -1.06
N TYR A 528 7.88 -21.70 -1.15
CA TYR A 528 8.44 -22.45 -2.27
C TYR A 528 8.03 -23.93 -2.21
N ASP A 529 7.97 -24.56 -3.37
CA ASP A 529 7.82 -26.00 -3.48
C ASP A 529 8.89 -26.72 -2.65
N ASN A 530 8.45 -27.75 -1.93
CA ASN A 530 9.32 -28.65 -1.19
C ASN A 530 8.68 -30.03 -1.08
N GLN A 531 9.41 -30.99 -0.51
CA GLN A 531 8.94 -32.38 -0.37
C GLN A 531 7.64 -32.56 0.44
N PHE A 532 7.14 -31.52 1.11
CA PHE A 532 5.91 -31.55 1.89
C PHE A 532 4.89 -30.48 1.45
N HIS A 533 5.19 -29.67 0.44
CA HIS A 533 4.27 -28.63 -0.05
C HIS A 533 4.45 -28.44 -1.55
N ARG A 534 3.33 -28.58 -2.26
CA ARG A 534 3.22 -28.29 -3.68
C ARG A 534 2.45 -26.98 -3.86
N ARG A 535 3.01 -26.08 -4.65
CA ARG A 535 2.38 -24.85 -5.13
C ARG A 535 1.25 -25.20 -6.08
N LEU A 536 0.20 -24.40 -6.02
CA LEU A 536 -0.92 -24.50 -6.93
C LEU A 536 -0.84 -23.36 -7.95
N ASN A 537 -0.83 -23.70 -9.24
CA ASN A 537 -0.79 -22.73 -10.33
C ASN A 537 -2.09 -22.77 -11.16
N GLU A 538 -2.46 -21.64 -11.76
CA GLU A 538 -3.67 -21.50 -12.58
C GLU A 538 -3.68 -22.48 -13.78
N GLU A 539 -2.51 -22.84 -14.30
CA GLU A 539 -2.38 -23.71 -15.48
C GLU A 539 -2.56 -25.21 -15.16
N GLU A 540 -2.39 -25.62 -13.90
CA GLU A 540 -2.47 -27.01 -13.47
C GLU A 540 -3.93 -27.44 -13.17
N ILE A 541 -4.79 -27.39 -14.18
CA ILE A 541 -6.23 -27.68 -14.08
C ILE A 541 -6.59 -29.11 -13.63
N SER A 542 -5.61 -30.00 -13.51
CA SER A 542 -5.79 -31.33 -12.89
C SER A 542 -5.76 -31.27 -11.36
N LEU A 543 -5.18 -30.21 -10.78
CA LEU A 543 -5.02 -30.04 -9.34
C LEU A 543 -6.13 -29.20 -8.72
N TRP A 544 -6.86 -28.44 -9.52
CA TRP A 544 -7.97 -27.63 -9.08
C TRP A 544 -9.00 -27.45 -10.21
N ARG A 545 -10.24 -27.12 -9.84
CA ARG A 545 -11.28 -26.72 -10.79
C ARG A 545 -12.18 -25.67 -10.16
N GLY A 546 -12.56 -24.66 -10.93
CA GLY A 546 -13.46 -23.60 -10.50
C GLY A 546 -14.70 -23.52 -11.38
N GLU A 547 -15.85 -23.25 -10.78
CA GLU A 547 -17.07 -22.86 -11.49
C GLU A 547 -17.69 -21.64 -10.81
N HIS A 548 -18.26 -20.74 -11.60
CA HIS A 548 -18.96 -19.57 -11.09
C HIS A 548 -20.23 -19.34 -11.91
N ARG A 549 -21.37 -19.20 -11.24
CA ARG A 549 -22.70 -19.11 -11.87
C ARG A 549 -23.55 -18.03 -11.21
N PHE A 550 -23.98 -17.04 -11.99
CA PHE A 550 -24.99 -16.08 -11.55
C PHE A 550 -26.36 -16.75 -11.42
N ARG A 551 -27.06 -16.41 -10.35
CA ARG A 551 -28.45 -16.76 -10.04
C ARG A 551 -29.31 -15.49 -10.08
N GLU A 552 -30.63 -15.64 -9.92
CA GLU A 552 -31.53 -14.48 -9.82
C GLU A 552 -31.30 -13.66 -8.55
N ASP A 553 -30.87 -14.32 -7.47
CA ASP A 553 -30.70 -13.75 -6.14
C ASP A 553 -29.23 -13.56 -5.73
N GLY A 554 -28.28 -13.76 -6.65
CA GLY A 554 -26.85 -13.66 -6.35
C GLY A 554 -25.98 -14.51 -7.27
N TYR A 555 -25.01 -15.22 -6.70
CA TYR A 555 -24.10 -16.08 -7.46
C TYR A 555 -23.53 -17.24 -6.63
N THR A 556 -23.28 -18.38 -7.28
CA THR A 556 -22.62 -19.57 -6.71
C THR A 556 -21.20 -19.64 -7.23
N THR A 557 -20.26 -19.84 -6.32
CA THR A 557 -18.87 -20.15 -6.63
C THR A 557 -18.54 -21.54 -6.09
N TYR A 558 -17.94 -22.38 -6.92
CA TYR A 558 -17.47 -23.71 -6.57
C TYR A 558 -15.97 -23.81 -6.84
N LEU A 559 -15.23 -24.36 -5.87
CA LEU A 559 -13.81 -24.63 -5.96
C LEU A 559 -13.55 -26.09 -5.55
N PHE A 560 -12.85 -26.81 -6.41
CA PHE A 560 -12.30 -28.13 -6.14
C PHE A 560 -10.78 -28.02 -5.97
N LEU A 561 -10.24 -28.69 -4.95
CA LEU A 561 -8.81 -28.84 -4.70
C LEU A 561 -8.48 -30.33 -4.61
N SER A 562 -7.62 -30.80 -5.50
CA SER A 562 -7.22 -32.20 -5.59
C SER A 562 -6.40 -32.66 -4.37
N TRP A 563 -6.61 -33.91 -3.96
CA TRP A 563 -5.76 -34.55 -2.96
C TRP A 563 -4.30 -34.67 -3.39
N GLU A 564 -3.99 -34.55 -4.69
CA GLU A 564 -2.60 -34.54 -5.18
C GLU A 564 -1.79 -33.34 -4.67
N VAL A 565 -2.45 -32.22 -4.37
CA VAL A 565 -1.82 -31.04 -3.74
C VAL A 565 -1.39 -31.35 -2.30
N TYR A 566 -2.09 -32.27 -1.66
CA TYR A 566 -1.95 -32.64 -0.24
C TYR A 566 -1.56 -34.10 -0.05
N ALA A 567 -0.88 -34.72 -1.02
CA ALA A 567 -0.71 -36.17 -1.08
C ALA A 567 -0.07 -36.77 0.20
N GLU A 568 0.81 -36.01 0.85
CA GLU A 568 1.50 -36.39 2.09
C GLU A 568 0.71 -36.09 3.36
N LYS A 569 -0.46 -35.45 3.22
CA LYS A 569 -1.24 -34.85 4.33
C LYS A 569 -2.71 -35.22 4.30
N ILE A 570 -3.08 -36.30 3.63
CA ILE A 570 -4.47 -36.77 3.58
C ILE A 570 -5.04 -36.85 5.00
N PRO A 571 -6.18 -36.22 5.29
CA PRO A 571 -6.67 -36.06 6.66
C PRO A 571 -7.25 -37.34 7.22
N GLU A 572 -6.91 -37.64 8.48
CA GLU A 572 -7.52 -38.74 9.25
C GLU A 572 -8.90 -38.30 9.78
N ALA A 573 -9.70 -39.25 10.24
CA ALA A 573 -10.93 -38.91 10.94
C ALA A 573 -10.60 -38.06 12.18
N GLY A 574 -11.23 -36.89 12.31
CA GLY A 574 -10.96 -35.90 13.34
C GLY A 574 -9.76 -34.99 13.08
N ALA A 575 -9.05 -35.14 11.94
CA ALA A 575 -7.97 -34.22 11.59
C ALA A 575 -8.51 -32.81 11.35
N ILE A 576 -7.78 -31.80 11.85
CA ILE A 576 -8.16 -30.39 11.77
C ILE A 576 -7.24 -29.67 10.78
N TRP A 577 -7.83 -29.00 9.81
CA TRP A 577 -7.15 -28.05 8.93
C TRP A 577 -7.61 -26.63 9.22
N ASP A 578 -6.72 -25.66 9.09
CA ASP A 578 -7.09 -24.25 9.23
C ASP A 578 -7.69 -23.75 7.91
N PHE A 579 -8.81 -23.05 7.98
CA PHE A 579 -9.46 -22.46 6.82
C PHE A 579 -10.06 -21.10 7.13
N GLU A 580 -9.99 -20.20 6.15
CA GLU A 580 -10.71 -18.94 6.19
C GLU A 580 -11.13 -18.53 4.77
N ASN A 581 -12.22 -17.78 4.68
CA ASN A 581 -12.59 -17.09 3.46
C ASN A 581 -13.18 -15.73 3.79
N VAL A 582 -12.81 -14.72 2.99
CA VAL A 582 -13.36 -13.38 3.03
C VAL A 582 -14.12 -13.14 1.75
N HIS A 583 -15.34 -12.63 1.90
CA HIS A 583 -16.15 -12.08 0.83
C HIS A 583 -16.03 -10.56 0.86
N TRP A 584 -15.26 -10.02 -0.08
CA TRP A 584 -15.11 -8.60 -0.33
C TRP A 584 -16.30 -8.12 -1.16
N SER A 585 -17.46 -7.96 -0.52
CA SER A 585 -18.72 -7.67 -1.20
C SER A 585 -19.00 -6.17 -1.34
N ARG A 586 -20.01 -5.82 -2.14
CA ARG A 586 -20.57 -4.46 -2.20
C ARG A 586 -21.05 -3.94 -0.85
N SER A 587 -21.49 -4.85 0.01
CA SER A 587 -22.02 -4.57 1.36
C SER A 587 -20.93 -4.57 2.42
N GLY A 588 -19.66 -4.67 2.04
CA GLY A 588 -18.53 -4.70 2.96
C GLY A 588 -17.85 -6.05 3.03
N SER A 589 -17.03 -6.22 4.05
CA SER A 589 -16.04 -7.29 4.16
C SER A 589 -16.45 -8.28 5.24
N PHE A 590 -16.97 -9.42 4.82
CA PHE A 590 -17.42 -10.47 5.73
C PHE A 590 -16.58 -11.71 5.54
N SER A 591 -16.24 -12.34 6.65
CA SER A 591 -15.43 -13.54 6.68
C SER A 591 -16.18 -14.68 7.34
N TRP A 592 -15.71 -15.89 7.13
CA TRP A 592 -16.28 -17.05 7.80
C TRP A 592 -15.96 -17.02 9.30
N ASN A 593 -14.70 -16.87 9.71
CA ASN A 593 -14.31 -16.95 11.12
C ASN A 593 -13.94 -15.62 11.80
N GLY A 594 -13.80 -14.51 11.06
CA GLY A 594 -13.46 -13.21 11.66
C GLY A 594 -11.96 -12.98 11.79
N LEU A 595 -11.20 -13.27 10.73
CA LEU A 595 -9.74 -13.10 10.74
C LEU A 595 -9.32 -11.70 11.20
N LYS A 596 -8.25 -11.66 12.00
CA LYS A 596 -7.66 -10.41 12.51
C LYS A 596 -6.66 -9.78 11.53
N SER A 597 -6.16 -10.59 10.60
CA SER A 597 -5.25 -10.22 9.52
C SER A 597 -5.37 -11.26 8.42
N ILE A 598 -5.30 -10.83 7.15
CA ILE A 598 -5.38 -11.69 5.96
C ILE A 598 -4.41 -12.89 6.01
N HIS A 599 -3.23 -12.70 6.62
CA HIS A 599 -2.24 -13.78 6.80
C HIS A 599 -2.16 -14.32 8.25
N GLY A 600 -3.08 -13.90 9.12
CA GLY A 600 -3.12 -14.23 10.54
C GLY A 600 -3.76 -15.59 10.83
N ARG A 601 -3.06 -16.68 10.52
CA ARG A 601 -3.53 -18.08 10.70
C ARG A 601 -4.14 -18.40 12.07
N SER A 602 -3.62 -17.79 13.13
CA SER A 602 -4.13 -17.98 14.50
C SER A 602 -5.60 -17.60 14.66
N SER A 603 -6.15 -16.80 13.74
CA SER A 603 -7.53 -16.32 13.74
C SER A 603 -8.45 -17.03 12.74
N TRP A 604 -7.96 -18.02 11.99
CA TRP A 604 -8.77 -18.78 11.03
C TRP A 604 -9.67 -19.82 11.73
N GLY A 605 -10.72 -20.23 11.03
CA GLY A 605 -11.61 -21.31 11.46
C GLY A 605 -11.00 -22.70 11.18
N GLU A 606 -11.78 -23.74 11.47
CA GLU A 606 -11.31 -25.12 11.50
C GLU A 606 -12.18 -26.05 10.65
N LEU A 607 -11.56 -26.81 9.75
CA LEU A 607 -12.19 -27.92 9.03
C LEU A 607 -11.83 -29.23 9.75
N GLU A 608 -12.82 -29.89 10.34
CA GLU A 608 -12.66 -31.21 10.96
C GLU A 608 -13.13 -32.30 10.00
N PHE A 609 -12.22 -33.16 9.54
CA PHE A 609 -12.52 -34.15 8.52
C PHE A 609 -13.13 -35.43 9.09
N ASP A 610 -14.20 -35.92 8.47
CA ASP A 610 -14.83 -37.20 8.78
C ASP A 610 -14.75 -38.14 7.56
N ILE A 611 -13.52 -38.59 7.28
CA ILE A 611 -13.24 -39.53 6.18
C ILE A 611 -13.18 -40.97 6.74
N PRO A 612 -14.09 -41.87 6.34
CA PRO A 612 -14.02 -43.27 6.72
C PRO A 612 -12.72 -43.92 6.25
N ALA A 613 -12.23 -44.92 7.00
CA ALA A 613 -10.99 -45.63 6.64
C ALA A 613 -11.00 -46.18 5.20
N ALA A 614 -12.13 -46.72 4.75
CA ALA A 614 -12.29 -47.19 3.37
C ALA A 614 -12.18 -46.06 2.33
N GLY A 615 -12.73 -44.88 2.63
CA GLY A 615 -12.61 -43.69 1.78
C GLY A 615 -11.17 -43.21 1.69
N ARG A 616 -10.46 -43.18 2.83
CA ARG A 616 -9.02 -42.83 2.88
C ARG A 616 -8.17 -43.81 2.07
N THR A 617 -8.43 -45.11 2.16
CA THR A 617 -7.76 -46.13 1.33
C THR A 617 -8.05 -45.91 -0.16
N ALA A 618 -9.28 -45.56 -0.53
CA ALA A 618 -9.62 -45.24 -1.92
C ALA A 618 -8.86 -44.00 -2.44
N ILE A 619 -8.75 -42.94 -1.64
CA ILE A 619 -7.95 -41.75 -1.95
C ILE A 619 -6.48 -42.15 -2.20
N HIS A 620 -5.87 -42.92 -1.28
CA HIS A 620 -4.48 -43.35 -1.46
C HIS A 620 -4.28 -44.22 -2.69
N ARG A 621 -5.22 -45.12 -3.01
CA ARG A 621 -5.17 -45.92 -4.23
C ARG A 621 -5.10 -45.03 -5.47
N GLN A 622 -5.91 -43.96 -5.54
CA GLN A 622 -5.88 -43.01 -6.66
C GLN A 622 -4.55 -42.25 -6.72
N LEU A 623 -4.07 -41.73 -5.58
CA LEU A 623 -2.79 -41.02 -5.50
C LEU A 623 -1.60 -41.86 -5.96
N ILE A 624 -1.61 -43.16 -5.65
CA ILE A 624 -0.57 -44.11 -6.08
C ILE A 624 -0.46 -44.17 -7.61
N PHE A 625 -1.58 -44.19 -8.34
CA PHE A 625 -1.54 -44.19 -9.81
C PHE A 625 -0.94 -42.89 -10.35
N SER A 626 -1.39 -41.73 -9.86
CA SER A 626 -0.86 -40.43 -10.26
C SER A 626 0.63 -40.28 -9.93
N ALA A 627 1.05 -40.70 -8.73
CA ALA A 627 2.43 -40.66 -8.30
C ALA A 627 3.32 -41.58 -9.14
N LEU A 628 2.87 -42.79 -9.44
CA LEU A 628 3.61 -43.71 -10.30
C LEU A 628 3.76 -43.16 -11.73
N ALA A 629 2.72 -42.53 -12.28
CA ALA A 629 2.80 -41.90 -13.60
C ALA A 629 3.87 -40.79 -13.62
N ARG A 630 3.89 -39.92 -12.60
CA ARG A 630 4.91 -38.88 -12.43
C ARG A 630 6.31 -39.48 -12.27
N TYR A 631 6.48 -40.47 -11.39
CA TYR A 631 7.75 -41.17 -11.22
C TYR A 631 8.27 -41.79 -12.53
N LYS A 632 7.39 -42.40 -13.33
CA LYS A 632 7.77 -42.95 -14.65
C LYS A 632 8.18 -41.85 -15.64
N SER A 633 7.55 -40.67 -15.59
CA SER A 633 7.98 -39.54 -16.44
C SER A 633 9.36 -39.02 -16.06
N GLU A 634 9.72 -39.03 -14.79
CA GLU A 634 11.04 -38.60 -14.32
C GLU A 634 12.20 -39.51 -14.77
N LYS A 635 11.89 -40.70 -15.28
CA LYS A 635 12.88 -41.64 -15.84
C LYS A 635 13.25 -41.36 -17.29
N ARG A 636 12.61 -40.41 -17.96
CA ARG A 636 12.78 -40.18 -19.40
C ARG A 636 12.68 -38.70 -19.73
N THR A 637 13.64 -38.20 -20.49
CA THR A 637 13.55 -36.88 -21.10
C THR A 637 12.73 -36.94 -22.39
N SER A 638 11.89 -35.93 -22.60
CA SER A 638 11.06 -35.73 -23.78
C SER A 638 11.06 -34.24 -24.17
N HIS A 639 10.50 -33.90 -25.33
CA HIS A 639 10.43 -32.53 -25.82
C HIS A 639 9.69 -31.54 -24.88
N HIS A 640 8.88 -32.05 -23.94
CA HIS A 640 8.08 -31.23 -23.02
C HIS A 640 8.44 -31.44 -21.54
N HIS A 641 9.39 -32.32 -21.24
CA HIS A 641 9.74 -32.67 -19.86
C HIS A 641 11.16 -33.26 -19.80
N GLU A 642 12.02 -32.66 -19.00
CA GLU A 642 13.35 -33.20 -18.67
C GLU A 642 13.25 -34.09 -17.44
N GLY A 643 13.38 -35.41 -17.61
CA GLY A 643 13.25 -36.37 -16.51
C GLY A 643 14.48 -36.35 -15.61
N VAL A 644 14.30 -36.13 -14.30
CA VAL A 644 15.44 -35.90 -13.40
C VAL A 644 16.41 -37.09 -13.32
N LEU A 645 15.94 -38.33 -13.45
CA LEU A 645 16.81 -39.51 -13.39
C LEU A 645 17.59 -39.69 -14.70
N ASP A 646 16.96 -39.40 -15.83
CA ASP A 646 17.57 -39.46 -17.16
C ASP A 646 18.68 -38.41 -17.29
N HIS A 647 18.44 -37.20 -16.78
CA HIS A 647 19.43 -36.12 -16.72
C HIS A 647 20.74 -36.57 -16.03
N TRP A 648 20.66 -37.20 -14.86
CA TRP A 648 21.87 -37.61 -14.12
C TRP A 648 22.57 -38.83 -14.71
N LEU A 649 21.89 -39.61 -15.55
CA LEU A 649 22.49 -40.70 -16.33
C LEU A 649 23.26 -40.21 -17.55
N ASP A 650 23.01 -38.98 -18.01
CA ASP A 650 23.66 -38.43 -19.20
C ASP A 650 25.18 -38.26 -18.98
N PRO A 651 26.03 -38.81 -19.86
CA PRO A 651 27.48 -38.77 -19.68
C PRO A 651 28.12 -37.41 -20.02
N VAL A 652 27.38 -36.50 -20.66
CA VAL A 652 27.87 -35.20 -21.12
C VAL A 652 27.46 -34.08 -20.16
N VAL A 653 26.17 -34.03 -19.78
CA VAL A 653 25.62 -32.95 -18.95
C VAL A 653 25.26 -33.38 -17.53
N GLY A 654 25.20 -34.68 -17.26
CA GLY A 654 24.87 -35.26 -15.96
C GLY A 654 26.09 -35.58 -15.09
N ASP A 655 25.89 -36.51 -14.16
CA ASP A 655 26.93 -37.06 -13.29
C ASP A 655 26.64 -38.55 -13.03
N PRO A 656 27.07 -39.44 -13.94
CA PRO A 656 26.79 -40.87 -13.82
C PRO A 656 27.36 -41.49 -12.55
N ALA A 657 28.45 -40.97 -12.01
CA ALA A 657 29.03 -41.48 -10.76
C ALA A 657 28.12 -41.18 -9.56
N PHE A 658 27.58 -39.96 -9.49
CA PHE A 658 26.55 -39.61 -8.51
C PHE A 658 25.28 -40.45 -8.66
N TYR A 659 24.83 -40.67 -9.90
CA TYR A 659 23.67 -41.53 -10.15
C TYR A 659 23.92 -42.94 -9.58
N GLU A 660 25.04 -43.55 -9.93
CA GLU A 660 25.34 -44.94 -9.59
C GLU A 660 25.58 -45.19 -8.09
N ASP A 661 26.11 -44.18 -7.39
CA ASP A 661 26.33 -44.22 -5.94
C ASP A 661 25.06 -43.91 -5.14
N ARG A 662 24.31 -42.87 -5.52
CA ARG A 662 23.24 -42.30 -4.70
C ARG A 662 21.83 -42.60 -5.22
N LEU A 663 21.63 -42.52 -6.53
CA LEU A 663 20.30 -42.60 -7.12
C LEU A 663 19.89 -44.03 -7.48
N ARG A 664 20.79 -44.87 -7.98
CA ARG A 664 20.49 -46.28 -8.33
C ARG A 664 19.87 -47.06 -7.15
N PRO A 665 20.42 -47.03 -5.91
CA PRO A 665 19.80 -47.72 -4.78
C PRO A 665 18.41 -47.18 -4.40
N LEU A 666 18.14 -45.90 -4.65
CA LEU A 666 16.81 -45.32 -4.46
C LEU A 666 15.84 -45.82 -5.53
N VAL A 667 16.25 -45.79 -6.81
CA VAL A 667 15.45 -46.23 -7.95
C VAL A 667 15.10 -47.72 -7.84
N GLU A 668 16.05 -48.58 -7.49
CA GLU A 668 15.81 -50.02 -7.31
C GLU A 668 14.76 -50.31 -6.23
N ARG A 669 14.81 -49.59 -5.10
CA ARG A 669 13.81 -49.73 -4.03
C ARG A 669 12.42 -49.28 -4.49
N LEU A 670 12.34 -48.14 -5.20
CA LEU A 670 11.08 -47.62 -5.73
C LEU A 670 10.51 -48.51 -6.85
N ASP A 671 11.38 -49.13 -7.65
CA ASP A 671 11.00 -50.01 -8.76
C ASP A 671 10.45 -51.36 -8.31
N ALA A 672 10.95 -51.89 -7.19
CA ALA A 672 10.46 -53.13 -6.61
C ALA A 672 8.95 -53.09 -6.27
N LEU A 673 8.38 -51.90 -6.10
CA LEU A 673 6.97 -51.69 -5.73
C LEU A 673 6.06 -51.41 -6.93
N VAL A 674 6.62 -51.11 -8.11
CA VAL A 674 5.86 -50.85 -9.33
C VAL A 674 4.95 -52.03 -9.73
N PRO A 675 5.37 -53.31 -9.65
CA PRO A 675 4.52 -54.44 -10.01
C PRO A 675 3.27 -54.61 -9.13
N LEU A 676 3.24 -54.01 -7.94
CA LEU A 676 2.07 -54.03 -7.05
C LEU A 676 0.95 -53.08 -7.53
N VAL A 677 1.27 -52.13 -8.42
CA VAL A 677 0.32 -51.12 -8.90
C VAL A 677 -0.50 -51.64 -10.08
N LYS A 678 -1.72 -52.11 -9.79
CA LYS A 678 -2.69 -52.65 -10.75
C LYS A 678 -4.09 -52.15 -10.44
N ALA A 679 -5.00 -52.17 -11.43
CA ALA A 679 -6.37 -51.68 -11.27
C ALA A 679 -7.13 -52.36 -10.11
N ASP A 680 -6.81 -53.62 -9.83
CA ASP A 680 -7.38 -54.48 -8.79
C ASP A 680 -6.50 -54.58 -7.52
N MET A 681 -5.65 -53.59 -7.27
CA MET A 681 -4.74 -53.54 -6.11
C MET A 681 -5.50 -53.72 -4.78
N SER A 682 -5.07 -54.71 -4.00
CA SER A 682 -5.63 -55.00 -2.68
C SER A 682 -5.39 -53.86 -1.70
N ASP A 683 -6.22 -53.72 -0.66
CA ASP A 683 -6.01 -52.70 0.39
C ASP A 683 -4.66 -52.87 1.11
N ALA A 684 -4.16 -54.10 1.22
CA ALA A 684 -2.85 -54.39 1.79
C ALA A 684 -1.71 -53.88 0.91
N ASP A 685 -1.83 -54.06 -0.42
CA ASP A 685 -0.87 -53.51 -1.38
C ASP A 685 -0.93 -51.97 -1.41
N VAL A 686 -2.12 -51.37 -1.32
CA VAL A 686 -2.28 -49.90 -1.18
C VAL A 686 -1.52 -49.41 0.05
N ALA A 687 -1.72 -50.03 1.21
CA ALA A 687 -1.06 -49.64 2.45
C ALA A 687 0.47 -49.76 2.33
N ARG A 688 0.95 -50.86 1.71
CA ARG A 688 2.38 -51.09 1.49
C ARG A 688 3.00 -50.06 0.56
N VAL A 689 2.43 -49.86 -0.62
CA VAL A 689 2.93 -48.89 -1.62
C VAL A 689 2.86 -47.47 -1.08
N ARG A 690 1.80 -47.12 -0.33
CA ARG A 690 1.70 -45.84 0.36
C ARG A 690 2.87 -45.61 1.31
N HIS A 691 3.21 -46.60 2.13
CA HIS A 691 4.27 -46.46 3.14
C HIS A 691 5.68 -46.44 2.52
N GLU A 692 5.93 -47.29 1.52
CA GLU A 692 7.28 -47.53 1.02
C GLU A 692 7.64 -46.73 -0.25
N ALA A 693 6.66 -46.34 -1.09
CA ALA A 693 6.93 -45.74 -2.40
C ALA A 693 6.29 -44.37 -2.64
N LEU A 694 5.08 -44.11 -2.14
CA LEU A 694 4.30 -42.93 -2.52
C LEU A 694 5.07 -41.61 -2.33
N PHE A 695 5.71 -41.43 -1.18
CA PHE A 695 6.53 -40.25 -0.88
C PHE A 695 7.68 -40.09 -1.90
N GLY A 696 8.38 -41.18 -2.21
CA GLY A 696 9.50 -41.18 -3.15
C GLY A 696 9.06 -40.89 -4.59
N TRP A 697 7.92 -41.45 -5.02
CA TRP A 697 7.36 -41.20 -6.34
C TRP A 697 6.85 -39.77 -6.51
N ASN A 698 6.23 -39.18 -5.49
CA ASN A 698 5.75 -37.79 -5.53
C ASN A 698 6.88 -36.76 -5.51
N ASN A 699 7.95 -37.02 -4.75
CA ASN A 699 8.94 -36.02 -4.38
C ASN A 699 10.33 -36.26 -4.99
N LEU A 700 10.42 -37.09 -6.03
CA LEU A 700 11.69 -37.57 -6.58
C LEU A 700 12.69 -36.44 -6.90
N ARG A 701 12.23 -35.35 -7.53
CA ARG A 701 13.10 -34.19 -7.84
C ARG A 701 13.73 -33.56 -6.60
N HIS A 702 12.95 -33.37 -5.53
CA HIS A 702 13.44 -32.81 -4.28
C HIS A 702 14.40 -33.77 -3.58
N ILE A 703 14.10 -35.08 -3.60
CA ILE A 703 14.98 -36.10 -3.03
C ILE A 703 16.31 -36.14 -3.77
N VAL A 704 16.30 -36.11 -5.11
CA VAL A 704 17.52 -36.09 -5.93
C VAL A 704 18.35 -34.84 -5.66
N ALA A 705 17.73 -33.66 -5.57
CA ALA A 705 18.43 -32.42 -5.26
C ALA A 705 19.10 -32.46 -3.88
N GLU A 706 18.42 -33.02 -2.88
CA GLU A 706 18.97 -33.19 -1.52
C GLU A 706 20.10 -34.22 -1.49
N GLU A 707 19.97 -35.34 -2.19
CA GLU A 707 21.06 -36.33 -2.33
C GLU A 707 22.26 -35.74 -3.06
N ARG A 708 22.05 -34.90 -4.07
CA ARG A 708 23.14 -34.19 -4.77
C ARG A 708 23.88 -33.26 -3.84
N ARG A 709 23.15 -32.49 -3.03
CA ARG A 709 23.73 -31.60 -2.00
C ARG A 709 24.59 -32.40 -1.02
N LYS A 710 24.10 -33.52 -0.50
CA LYS A 710 24.85 -34.38 0.43
C LYS A 710 26.10 -34.97 -0.22
N TYR A 711 25.99 -35.44 -1.46
CA TYR A 711 27.09 -36.02 -2.22
C TYR A 711 28.23 -35.02 -2.42
N LEU A 712 27.90 -33.80 -2.89
CA LEU A 712 28.89 -32.74 -3.09
C LEU A 712 29.51 -32.26 -1.77
N ALA A 713 28.71 -32.12 -0.71
CA ALA A 713 29.23 -31.76 0.61
C ALA A 713 30.23 -32.79 1.15
N ALA A 714 29.99 -34.09 0.92
CA ALA A 714 30.92 -35.14 1.30
C ALA A 714 32.23 -35.07 0.50
N GLN A 715 32.16 -34.78 -0.81
CA GLN A 715 33.35 -34.59 -1.64
C GLN A 715 34.18 -33.38 -1.20
N LEU A 716 33.54 -32.27 -0.87
CA LEU A 716 34.23 -31.06 -0.37
C LEU A 716 34.94 -31.33 0.96
N MET A 717 34.31 -32.01 1.91
CA MET A 717 34.95 -32.37 3.19
C MET A 717 36.07 -33.40 3.05
N GLN A 718 36.05 -34.23 2.00
CA GLN A 718 37.13 -35.16 1.68
C GLN A 718 38.30 -34.46 0.98
N ALA A 719 38.06 -33.38 0.25
CA ALA A 719 39.11 -32.58 -0.40
C ALA A 719 39.90 -31.69 0.59
N ASP A 720 39.30 -31.35 1.74
CA ASP A 720 39.93 -30.61 2.84
C ASP A 720 40.77 -31.51 3.80
N ARG A 721 40.80 -32.84 3.56
CA ARG A 721 41.63 -33.82 4.29
C ARG A 721 42.71 -34.36 3.38
#